data_AF-A0A836I7L6-F1
#
_entry.id   AF-A0A836I7L6-F1
#
_cell.length_a   1.000
_cell.length_b   1.000
_cell.length_c   1.000
_cell.angle_alpha   90.00
_cell.angle_beta   90.00
_cell.angle_gamma   90.00
#
_symmetry.space_group_name_H-M   'P 1'
#
loop_
_entity.id
_entity.type
_entity.pdbx_description
1 polymer ?
#
loop_
_entity_poly.entity_id
_entity_poly.type
_entity_poly.pdbx_seq_one_letter_code
_entity_poly.pdbx_strand_id
1 'polypeptide(L)'
;MACAPHHQQPQPYLPNGGPVHADPHLAALAEEVQRITGDINGPFRKAEYTMVLQQFDILMATSAVEEVAAMAVECREETRELDLLGRSLNILDPNFLTWRLTTPQGRAIGVSGNYSLPKPSTVSDRTYQLYMLEQRIEDAWGQVLLAAMRQMPGEQEHHEEIVSDFERLFERCSDYLRSMLQDTMSAVHLLDVTVMDATELSTQFVVCAGLMKHPPPDVAALVKFIEYLKQRSIPLSLAAAEQLERIYLRFMKGKAAADVFESVTAAGLIPLSVRPFAMLFNNLTDANAVLDAYDLMLDYGIAPEASTLRILCKQSRMEYAKLHFTTVLKGMANATSVTESYSPTPPPPRSPLVSGAGGAAATHTSATAASTSTVAAASRRRDERSYFAQRIEELAERKPKVSLLEALKVLHRAEVEGTSLQGDTYIMSALLRHFCRSTTPRRYLVLPFSDSLAYRPGPVSDDAPPTSGVETGGGSKGHSMVNAFDFGFDAANEELLEGEGKSTINEELEGLPGAPTRSRGGEPETEKGHRPRPPPRDPYFADSSEEGTYILEVLKSYGSYPDNNVLQALSAQYEGQVPQMEIVASAADSFFEGCMASHGAMSPVDCRFLHALGYYYIDNRWRDRAHQLVRRVLEMFYAYCVTFRTDLGGTEKWFSYFAVIVGTKTGPLDLGIGLFAASLALSDKTVNPKVATKLTAKRDSSDHVIEVLSELEKCGWEYHRILCCDALMLEPQERVTAENEESAAGANGAGSRDHHHGRSANSSGAVGATGSPTAVAGEEHLGKDSIYTLAGQGPSSYNNPHLLSARPSLITFMYVALRDLGVAKKTVDWLRDRLKAARQEALAAKRSR
;
A
#
# COMPACT_ATOMS: atom_id res chain seq x y z
N MET A 1 61.08 18.43 -14.00
CA MET A 1 60.62 17.70 -12.80
C MET A 1 59.32 18.36 -12.36
N ALA A 2 58.17 18.10 -12.98
CA ALA A 2 57.38 16.86 -13.05
C ALA A 2 56.66 16.56 -11.72
N CYS A 3 55.34 16.76 -11.71
CA CYS A 3 54.34 15.78 -11.28
C CYS A 3 52.94 16.25 -11.73
N ALA A 4 52.33 15.45 -12.61
CA ALA A 4 51.00 15.66 -13.19
C ALA A 4 49.89 15.08 -12.27
N PRO A 5 48.63 15.51 -12.40
CA PRO A 5 47.54 15.05 -11.55
C PRO A 5 46.97 13.71 -12.04
N HIS A 6 46.81 12.75 -11.13
CA HIS A 6 46.14 11.48 -11.37
C HIS A 6 44.63 11.69 -11.64
N HIS A 7 44.19 11.36 -12.86
CA HIS A 7 42.79 11.07 -13.14
C HIS A 7 42.51 9.61 -12.74
N GLN A 8 41.80 9.40 -11.64
CA GLN A 8 41.21 8.10 -11.30
C GLN A 8 40.00 7.85 -12.21
N GLN A 9 40.09 6.82 -13.06
CA GLN A 9 38.93 6.21 -13.70
C GLN A 9 38.11 5.43 -12.65
N PRO A 10 36.77 5.41 -12.75
CA PRO A 10 35.96 4.58 -11.87
C PRO A 10 36.09 3.10 -12.25
N GLN A 11 36.55 2.27 -11.31
CA GLN A 11 36.50 0.81 -11.42
C GLN A 11 35.04 0.34 -11.49
N PRO A 12 34.68 -0.62 -12.37
CA PRO A 12 33.40 -1.31 -12.29
C PRO A 12 33.42 -2.27 -11.09
N TYR A 13 32.57 -1.99 -10.10
CA TYR A 13 32.35 -2.87 -8.94
C TYR A 13 31.59 -4.13 -9.37
N LEU A 14 32.07 -5.30 -8.92
CA LEU A 14 31.41 -6.59 -9.02
C LEU A 14 29.99 -6.54 -8.39
N PRO A 15 29.00 -7.28 -8.93
CA PRO A 15 27.64 -7.28 -8.40
C PRO A 15 27.59 -7.97 -7.04
N ASN A 16 27.19 -7.22 -6.00
CA ASN A 16 26.88 -7.76 -4.68
C ASN A 16 25.53 -8.51 -4.70
N GLY A 17 25.60 -9.84 -4.82
CA GLY A 17 24.71 -10.79 -4.16
C GLY A 17 25.56 -11.64 -3.21
N GLY A 18 25.07 -11.94 -2.00
CA GLY A 18 25.84 -12.61 -0.92
C GLY A 18 26.55 -13.92 -1.34
N PRO A 19 27.58 -14.35 -0.59
CA PRO A 19 28.65 -15.21 -1.10
C PRO A 19 28.16 -16.64 -1.29
N VAL A 20 28.07 -17.09 -2.54
CA VAL A 20 28.00 -18.51 -2.89
C VAL A 20 29.20 -18.78 -3.78
N HIS A 21 30.15 -19.56 -3.24
CA HIS A 21 31.46 -19.93 -3.78
C HIS A 21 31.62 -19.71 -5.30
N ALA A 22 32.14 -18.54 -5.70
CA ALA A 22 32.78 -18.41 -7.00
C ALA A 22 33.98 -19.37 -7.02
N ASP A 23 34.11 -20.16 -8.08
CA ASP A 23 35.29 -20.96 -8.31
C ASP A 23 36.52 -20.03 -8.25
N PRO A 24 37.40 -20.16 -7.24
CA PRO A 24 38.50 -19.22 -7.03
C PRO A 24 39.46 -19.19 -8.23
N HIS A 25 39.49 -20.28 -9.00
CA HIS A 25 40.26 -20.38 -10.22
C HIS A 25 39.68 -19.50 -11.35
N LEU A 26 38.37 -19.62 -11.60
CA LEU A 26 37.69 -18.80 -12.61
C LEU A 26 37.68 -17.32 -12.24
N ALA A 27 37.59 -17.00 -10.94
CA ALA A 27 37.69 -15.62 -10.46
C ALA A 27 39.07 -15.00 -10.76
N ALA A 28 40.16 -15.76 -10.56
CA ALA A 28 41.51 -15.31 -10.89
C ALA A 28 41.70 -15.09 -12.40
N LEU A 29 41.19 -16.02 -13.22
CA LEU A 29 41.19 -15.87 -14.69
C LEU A 29 40.40 -14.62 -15.12
N ALA A 30 39.23 -14.39 -14.51
CA ALA A 30 38.40 -13.24 -14.80
C ALA A 30 39.09 -11.91 -14.48
N GLU A 31 39.82 -11.82 -13.36
CA GLU A 31 40.59 -10.64 -12.97
C GLU A 31 41.74 -10.38 -13.95
N GLU A 32 42.45 -11.42 -14.37
CA GLU A 32 43.54 -11.34 -15.33
C GLU A 32 43.05 -10.89 -16.72
N VAL A 33 42.00 -11.51 -17.25
CA VAL A 33 41.37 -11.09 -18.51
C VAL A 33 40.86 -9.65 -18.42
N GLN A 34 40.27 -9.27 -17.27
CA GLN A 34 39.78 -7.91 -17.06
C GLN A 34 40.90 -6.87 -17.07
N ARG A 35 42.05 -7.18 -16.49
CA ARG A 35 43.23 -6.31 -16.50
C ARG A 35 43.65 -6.00 -17.94
N ILE A 36 43.79 -7.03 -18.77
CA ILE A 36 44.31 -6.89 -20.14
C ILE A 36 43.28 -6.26 -21.09
N THR A 37 42.04 -6.73 -21.06
CA THR A 37 40.96 -6.16 -21.91
C THR A 37 40.57 -4.74 -21.48
N GLY A 38 40.73 -4.40 -20.20
CA GLY A 38 40.60 -3.04 -19.68
C GLY A 38 41.68 -2.10 -20.24
N ASP A 39 42.92 -2.58 -20.34
CA ASP A 39 44.04 -1.83 -20.89
C ASP A 39 43.85 -1.50 -22.37
N ILE A 40 43.17 -2.35 -23.15
CA ILE A 40 42.81 -2.11 -24.57
C ILE A 40 41.78 -0.98 -24.73
N ASN A 41 40.76 -0.96 -23.87
CA ASN A 41 39.65 -0.02 -23.97
C ASN A 41 40.09 1.46 -23.85
N GLY A 42 41.09 1.75 -23.03
CA GLY A 42 41.57 3.12 -22.77
C GLY A 42 42.18 3.79 -24.01
N PRO A 43 43.28 3.25 -24.57
CA PRO A 43 43.95 3.73 -25.76
C PRO A 43 43.03 3.72 -26.98
N PHE A 44 42.20 2.69 -27.14
CA PHE A 44 41.23 2.63 -28.23
C PHE A 44 40.28 3.84 -28.23
N ARG A 45 39.76 4.22 -27.05
CA ARG A 45 38.90 5.42 -26.90
C ARG A 45 39.63 6.73 -27.17
N LYS A 46 40.95 6.77 -26.97
CA LYS A 46 41.80 7.94 -27.27
C LYS A 46 42.29 7.95 -28.72
N ALA A 47 41.90 6.98 -29.54
CA ALA A 47 42.41 6.76 -30.89
C ALA A 47 43.93 6.50 -30.94
N GLU A 48 44.50 5.95 -29.87
CA GLU A 48 45.91 5.56 -29.76
C GLU A 48 46.11 4.12 -30.30
N TYR A 49 45.79 3.90 -31.58
CA TYR A 49 45.68 2.54 -32.16
C TYR A 49 46.97 1.72 -32.12
N THR A 50 48.15 2.35 -32.15
CA THR A 50 49.43 1.61 -32.04
C THR A 50 49.57 0.92 -30.69
N MET A 51 49.12 1.57 -29.61
CA MET A 51 49.11 0.94 -28.28
C MET A 51 48.10 -0.21 -28.20
N VAL A 52 46.96 -0.09 -28.90
CA VAL A 52 45.96 -1.16 -28.96
C VAL A 52 46.56 -2.44 -29.57
N LEU A 53 47.31 -2.31 -30.67
CA LEU A 53 47.98 -3.46 -31.30
C LEU A 53 49.06 -4.06 -30.38
N GLN A 54 49.84 -3.26 -29.68
CA GLN A 54 50.81 -3.77 -28.70
C GLN A 54 50.14 -4.52 -27.53
N GLN A 55 48.99 -4.05 -27.07
CA GLN A 55 48.23 -4.70 -26.01
C GLN A 55 47.56 -5.99 -26.50
N PHE A 56 47.24 -6.09 -27.78
CA PHE A 56 46.78 -7.31 -28.41
C PHE A 56 47.86 -8.40 -28.40
N ASP A 57 49.11 -8.06 -28.74
CA ASP A 57 50.22 -9.02 -28.66
C ASP A 57 50.37 -9.59 -27.24
N ILE A 58 50.18 -8.75 -26.22
CA ILE A 58 50.18 -9.17 -24.81
C ILE A 58 48.99 -10.10 -24.51
N LEU A 59 47.80 -9.78 -25.03
CA LEU A 59 46.60 -10.59 -24.87
C LEU A 59 46.77 -11.98 -25.49
N MET A 60 47.34 -12.06 -26.70
CA MET A 60 47.68 -13.31 -27.39
C MET A 60 48.75 -14.13 -26.67
N ALA A 61 49.70 -13.48 -26.00
CA ALA A 61 50.75 -14.16 -25.23
C ALA A 61 50.31 -14.64 -23.84
N THR A 62 49.09 -14.34 -23.42
CA THR A 62 48.60 -14.64 -22.07
C THR A 62 47.92 -16.00 -21.99
N SER A 63 48.45 -16.90 -21.16
CA SER A 63 47.90 -18.26 -20.97
C SER A 63 46.47 -18.28 -20.43
N ALA A 64 46.06 -17.25 -19.69
CA ALA A 64 44.68 -17.13 -19.17
C ALA A 64 43.62 -17.07 -20.28
N VAL A 65 43.95 -16.51 -21.46
CA VAL A 65 43.00 -16.44 -22.58
C VAL A 65 42.84 -17.82 -23.22
N GLU A 66 43.93 -18.57 -23.37
CA GLU A 66 43.90 -19.95 -23.87
C GLU A 66 43.10 -20.86 -22.94
N GLU A 67 43.27 -20.69 -21.62
CA GLU A 67 42.55 -21.46 -20.63
C GLU A 67 41.05 -21.15 -20.61
N VAL A 68 40.67 -19.87 -20.73
CA VAL A 68 39.26 -19.47 -20.88
C VAL A 68 38.66 -20.04 -22.16
N ALA A 69 39.40 -20.01 -23.28
CA ALA A 69 38.94 -20.57 -24.55
C ALA A 69 38.70 -22.09 -24.46
N ALA A 70 39.64 -22.85 -23.87
CA ALA A 70 39.48 -24.28 -23.65
C ALA A 70 38.24 -24.60 -22.80
N MET A 71 38.04 -23.87 -21.70
CA MET A 71 36.87 -24.03 -20.83
C MET A 71 35.56 -23.63 -21.53
N ALA A 72 35.57 -22.61 -22.39
CA ALA A 72 34.39 -22.16 -23.13
C ALA A 72 33.95 -23.18 -24.19
N VAL A 73 34.91 -23.84 -24.86
CA VAL A 73 34.63 -24.91 -25.83
C VAL A 73 33.92 -26.09 -25.17
N GLU A 74 34.34 -26.48 -23.97
CA GLU A 74 33.69 -27.57 -23.20
C GLU A 74 32.23 -27.27 -22.85
N CYS A 75 31.89 -25.99 -22.62
CA CYS A 75 30.56 -25.56 -22.17
C CYS A 75 29.64 -25.07 -23.31
N ARG A 76 30.02 -25.26 -24.58
CA ARG A 76 29.41 -24.58 -25.74
C ARG A 76 27.93 -24.88 -25.99
N GLU A 77 27.47 -26.09 -25.70
CA GLU A 77 26.04 -26.42 -25.86
C GLU A 77 25.17 -25.64 -24.86
N GLU A 78 25.66 -25.40 -23.65
CA GLU A 78 24.98 -24.57 -22.64
C GLU A 78 25.05 -23.07 -22.99
N THR A 79 26.13 -22.58 -23.60
CA THR A 79 26.24 -21.16 -24.00
C THR A 79 25.28 -20.78 -25.13
N ARG A 80 24.90 -21.73 -26.00
CA ARG A 80 23.85 -21.50 -27.03
C ARG A 80 22.50 -21.10 -26.42
N GLU A 81 22.16 -21.57 -25.22
CA GLU A 81 20.93 -21.15 -24.55
C GLU A 81 20.97 -19.66 -24.17
N LEU A 82 22.15 -19.13 -23.81
CA LEU A 82 22.34 -17.71 -23.50
C LEU A 82 22.25 -16.84 -24.76
N ASP A 83 22.77 -17.31 -25.89
CA ASP A 83 22.62 -16.66 -27.19
C ASP A 83 21.14 -16.57 -27.59
N LEU A 84 20.40 -17.67 -27.45
CA LEU A 84 18.95 -17.71 -27.71
C LEU A 84 18.17 -16.78 -26.77
N LEU A 85 18.58 -16.65 -25.51
CA LEU A 85 17.98 -15.70 -24.59
C LEU A 85 18.22 -14.24 -25.04
N GLY A 86 19.42 -13.94 -25.55
CA GLY A 86 19.76 -12.63 -26.13
C GLY A 86 18.77 -12.19 -27.21
N ARG A 87 18.30 -13.12 -28.06
CA ARG A 87 17.23 -12.88 -29.04
C ARG A 87 15.90 -12.46 -28.44
N SER A 88 15.51 -13.08 -27.33
CA SER A 88 14.21 -12.81 -26.70
C SER A 88 14.15 -11.44 -26.01
N LEU A 89 15.29 -10.85 -25.67
CA LEU A 89 15.39 -9.58 -24.93
C LEU A 89 15.69 -8.41 -25.87
N ASN A 90 14.75 -8.12 -26.77
CA ASN A 90 14.84 -6.98 -27.69
C ASN A 90 14.39 -5.68 -27.00
N ILE A 91 15.30 -4.73 -26.81
CA ILE A 91 15.00 -3.46 -26.11
C ILE A 91 14.02 -2.57 -26.87
N LEU A 92 13.90 -2.73 -28.18
CA LEU A 92 12.94 -1.97 -28.99
C LEU A 92 11.54 -2.58 -28.96
N ASP A 93 11.35 -3.75 -28.35
CA ASP A 93 10.05 -4.40 -28.18
C ASP A 93 9.23 -3.71 -27.08
N PRO A 94 7.95 -3.36 -27.32
CA PRO A 94 7.04 -2.87 -26.28
C PRO A 94 6.99 -3.73 -25.01
N ASN A 95 7.20 -5.05 -25.14
CA ASN A 95 7.15 -6.01 -24.04
C ASN A 95 8.41 -5.98 -23.18
N PHE A 96 9.54 -5.49 -23.69
CA PHE A 96 10.80 -5.44 -22.94
C PHE A 96 10.66 -4.61 -21.67
N LEU A 97 10.00 -3.46 -21.76
CA LEU A 97 9.78 -2.59 -20.61
C LEU A 97 8.90 -3.29 -19.56
N THR A 98 7.85 -3.98 -20.00
CA THR A 98 6.99 -4.75 -19.09
C THR A 98 7.78 -5.85 -18.38
N TRP A 99 8.58 -6.62 -19.12
CA TRP A 99 9.47 -7.64 -18.54
C TRP A 99 10.48 -7.04 -17.56
N ARG A 100 11.06 -5.88 -17.90
CA ARG A 100 12.02 -5.16 -17.06
C ARG A 100 11.46 -4.85 -15.68
N LEU A 101 10.21 -4.39 -15.62
CA LEU A 101 9.57 -3.96 -14.37
C LEU A 101 9.03 -5.12 -13.56
N THR A 102 8.61 -6.20 -14.21
CA THR A 102 7.95 -7.33 -13.55
C THR A 102 8.95 -8.38 -13.03
N THR A 103 10.19 -8.37 -13.51
CA THR A 103 11.20 -9.38 -13.13
C THR A 103 12.36 -8.78 -12.31
N PRO A 104 12.87 -9.49 -11.28
CA PRO A 104 14.04 -9.04 -10.53
C PRO A 104 15.28 -8.87 -11.41
N GLN A 105 15.46 -9.75 -12.42
CA GLN A 105 16.61 -9.64 -13.31
C GLN A 105 16.50 -8.41 -14.22
N GLY A 106 15.31 -8.10 -14.73
CA GLY A 106 15.06 -6.91 -15.53
C GLY A 106 15.36 -5.62 -14.76
N ARG A 107 14.93 -5.53 -13.50
CA ARG A 107 15.21 -4.37 -12.63
C ARG A 107 16.70 -4.15 -12.35
N ALA A 108 17.52 -5.21 -12.41
CA ALA A 108 18.96 -5.12 -12.21
C ALA A 108 19.73 -4.57 -13.43
N ILE A 109 19.08 -4.48 -14.60
CA ILE A 109 19.71 -3.97 -15.83
C ILE A 109 19.95 -2.47 -15.72
N GLY A 110 21.17 -2.06 -16.07
CA GLY A 110 21.68 -0.70 -16.03
C GLY A 110 22.07 -0.21 -14.62
N VAL A 111 21.70 -0.93 -13.57
CA VAL A 111 22.07 -0.63 -12.18
C VAL A 111 23.57 -0.90 -12.01
N SER A 112 24.32 0.09 -11.50
CA SER A 112 25.78 0.03 -11.38
C SER A 112 26.51 -0.28 -12.70
N GLY A 113 25.87 -0.03 -13.85
CA GLY A 113 26.41 -0.37 -15.17
C GLY A 113 26.34 -1.86 -15.53
N ASN A 114 25.47 -2.65 -14.89
CA ASN A 114 25.24 -4.03 -15.25
C ASN A 114 24.35 -4.15 -16.50
N TYR A 115 24.93 -4.53 -17.64
CA TYR A 115 24.20 -4.80 -18.89
C TYR A 115 24.24 -6.29 -19.27
N SER A 116 24.60 -7.14 -18.33
CA SER A 116 24.77 -8.58 -18.55
C SER A 116 23.42 -9.23 -18.81
N LEU A 117 23.39 -10.21 -19.72
CA LEU A 117 22.19 -11.02 -19.97
C LEU A 117 21.74 -11.71 -18.68
N PRO A 118 20.44 -11.79 -18.36
CA PRO A 118 20.00 -12.47 -17.16
C PRO A 118 20.34 -13.97 -17.23
N LYS A 119 20.85 -14.55 -16.13
CA LYS A 119 21.21 -15.97 -16.09
C LYS A 119 19.94 -16.86 -16.07
N PRO A 120 19.74 -17.77 -17.04
CA PRO A 120 18.69 -18.80 -16.98
C PRO A 120 18.94 -19.78 -15.83
N SER A 121 17.87 -20.37 -15.29
CA SER A 121 17.98 -21.43 -14.27
C SER A 121 18.60 -22.74 -14.82
N THR A 122 18.62 -22.90 -16.14
CA THR A 122 19.20 -24.07 -16.83
C THR A 122 20.71 -23.98 -16.99
N VAL A 123 21.31 -22.78 -16.86
CA VAL A 123 22.73 -22.54 -17.09
C VAL A 123 23.49 -22.45 -15.78
N SER A 124 24.62 -23.16 -15.68
CA SER A 124 25.47 -23.14 -14.48
C SER A 124 26.13 -21.77 -14.27
N ASP A 125 26.45 -21.42 -13.01
CA ASP A 125 27.17 -20.17 -12.70
C ASP A 125 28.53 -20.10 -13.39
N ARG A 126 29.21 -21.24 -13.50
CA ARG A 126 30.50 -21.36 -14.19
C ARG A 126 30.35 -21.05 -15.68
N THR A 127 29.38 -21.65 -16.35
CA THR A 127 29.10 -21.44 -17.78
C THR A 127 28.73 -19.99 -18.06
N TYR A 128 27.89 -19.40 -17.22
CA TYR A 128 27.48 -18.01 -17.36
C TYR A 128 28.66 -17.03 -17.23
N GLN A 129 29.55 -17.25 -16.25
CA GLN A 129 30.76 -16.45 -16.10
C GLN A 129 31.72 -16.61 -17.28
N LEU A 130 31.90 -17.83 -17.79
CA LEU A 130 32.71 -18.10 -18.99
C LEU A 130 32.16 -17.40 -20.22
N TYR A 131 30.84 -17.42 -20.43
CA TYR A 131 30.18 -16.71 -21.53
C TYR A 131 30.43 -15.20 -21.47
N MET A 132 30.29 -14.60 -20.29
CA MET A 132 30.57 -13.16 -20.11
C MET A 132 32.04 -12.80 -20.37
N LEU A 133 32.97 -13.71 -20.02
CA LEU A 133 34.39 -13.54 -20.32
C LEU A 133 34.69 -13.68 -21.81
N GLU A 134 34.14 -14.68 -22.47
CA GLU A 134 34.27 -14.90 -23.91
C GLU A 134 33.78 -13.68 -24.71
N GLN A 135 32.60 -13.14 -24.38
CA GLN A 135 32.08 -11.94 -25.04
C GLN A 135 33.00 -10.72 -24.84
N ARG A 136 33.57 -10.56 -23.63
CA ARG A 136 34.51 -9.47 -23.35
C ARG A 136 35.80 -9.60 -24.15
N ILE A 137 36.29 -10.82 -24.32
CA ILE A 137 37.46 -11.14 -25.14
C ILE A 137 37.16 -10.84 -26.62
N GLU A 138 36.03 -11.32 -27.13
CA GLU A 138 35.58 -11.07 -28.51
C GLU A 138 35.41 -9.56 -28.81
N ASP A 139 34.85 -8.79 -27.88
CA ASP A 139 34.74 -7.33 -27.97
C ASP A 139 36.11 -6.66 -28.06
N ALA A 140 37.08 -7.11 -27.24
CA ALA A 140 38.44 -6.58 -27.26
C ALA A 140 39.15 -6.91 -28.59
N TRP A 141 38.97 -8.15 -29.10
CA TRP A 141 39.41 -8.55 -30.44
C TRP A 141 38.82 -7.65 -31.52
N GLY A 142 37.54 -7.30 -31.42
CA GLY A 142 36.91 -6.37 -32.35
C GLY A 142 37.57 -4.99 -32.33
N GLN A 143 37.86 -4.45 -31.15
CA GLN A 143 38.57 -3.16 -31.03
C GLN A 143 39.95 -3.19 -31.69
N VAL A 144 40.68 -4.30 -31.52
CA VAL A 144 41.97 -4.53 -32.16
C VAL A 144 41.84 -4.61 -33.68
N LEU A 145 40.89 -5.41 -34.18
CA LEU A 145 40.62 -5.52 -35.61
C LEU A 145 40.33 -4.16 -36.22
N LEU A 146 39.46 -3.36 -35.59
CA LEU A 146 39.15 -2.01 -36.08
C LEU A 146 40.36 -1.07 -36.02
N ALA A 147 41.23 -1.22 -35.00
CA ALA A 147 42.48 -0.48 -34.91
C ALA A 147 43.46 -0.85 -36.05
N ALA A 148 43.59 -2.14 -36.36
CA ALA A 148 44.40 -2.67 -37.45
C ALA A 148 43.89 -2.16 -38.81
N MET A 149 42.58 -2.26 -39.06
CA MET A 149 41.96 -1.77 -40.29
C MET A 149 42.16 -0.25 -40.49
N ARG A 150 42.22 0.53 -39.40
CA ARG A 150 42.45 1.98 -39.46
C ARG A 150 43.92 2.35 -39.70
N GLN A 151 44.85 1.62 -39.11
CA GLN A 151 46.29 1.88 -39.25
C GLN A 151 46.86 1.30 -40.55
N MET A 152 46.35 0.15 -40.99
CA MET A 152 46.87 -0.64 -42.10
C MET A 152 45.71 -1.07 -43.02
N PRO A 153 45.01 -0.14 -43.70
CA PRO A 153 43.80 -0.46 -44.46
C PRO A 153 44.03 -1.34 -45.69
N GLY A 154 45.27 -1.47 -46.17
CA GLY A 154 45.62 -2.30 -47.33
C GLY A 154 46.03 -3.73 -46.99
N GLU A 155 46.16 -4.09 -45.71
CA GLU A 155 46.65 -5.41 -45.27
C GLU A 155 45.50 -6.37 -44.95
N GLN A 156 44.67 -6.65 -45.96
CA GLN A 156 43.49 -7.48 -45.80
C GLN A 156 43.82 -8.89 -45.26
N GLU A 157 44.94 -9.49 -45.70
CA GLU A 157 45.40 -10.80 -45.21
C GLU A 157 45.64 -10.78 -43.69
N HIS A 158 46.21 -9.70 -43.17
CA HIS A 158 46.47 -9.56 -41.73
C HIS A 158 45.18 -9.32 -40.93
N HIS A 159 44.20 -8.61 -41.51
CA HIS A 159 42.88 -8.46 -40.88
C HIS A 159 42.14 -9.79 -40.80
N GLU A 160 42.24 -10.61 -41.86
CA GLU A 160 41.68 -11.97 -41.89
C GLU A 160 42.39 -12.91 -40.91
N GLU A 161 43.71 -12.75 -40.72
CA GLU A 161 44.50 -13.48 -39.73
C GLU A 161 44.02 -13.20 -38.30
N ILE A 162 43.80 -11.93 -37.92
CA ILE A 162 43.28 -11.55 -36.60
C ILE A 162 41.94 -12.23 -36.28
N VAL A 163 41.05 -12.30 -37.28
CA VAL A 163 39.75 -12.99 -37.12
C VAL A 163 39.95 -14.50 -37.05
N SER A 164 40.78 -15.06 -37.94
CA SER A 164 41.06 -16.50 -37.98
C SER A 164 41.72 -16.99 -36.69
N ASP A 165 42.54 -16.17 -36.03
CA ASP A 165 43.14 -16.50 -34.74
C ASP A 165 42.11 -16.61 -33.62
N PHE A 166 41.12 -15.71 -33.59
CA PHE A 166 40.00 -15.84 -32.64
C PHE A 166 39.21 -17.13 -32.90
N GLU A 167 38.83 -17.36 -34.17
CA GLU A 167 38.00 -18.50 -34.54
C GLU A 167 38.71 -19.84 -34.33
N ARG A 168 40.04 -19.86 -34.50
CA ARG A 168 40.90 -21.01 -34.20
C ARG A 168 40.99 -21.25 -32.70
N LEU A 169 41.19 -20.19 -31.90
CA LEU A 169 41.37 -20.32 -30.46
C LEU A 169 40.08 -20.75 -29.76
N PHE A 170 38.95 -20.17 -30.13
CA PHE A 170 37.65 -20.50 -29.56
C PHE A 170 36.91 -21.59 -30.33
N GLU A 171 37.43 -22.14 -31.42
CA GLU A 171 36.77 -23.17 -32.25
C GLU A 171 35.34 -22.82 -32.73
N ARG A 172 35.06 -21.54 -32.99
CA ARG A 172 33.78 -21.08 -33.57
C ARG A 172 33.95 -19.91 -34.52
N CYS A 173 33.01 -19.75 -35.45
CA CYS A 173 32.89 -18.53 -36.23
C CYS A 173 32.40 -17.37 -35.35
N SER A 174 32.92 -16.17 -35.61
CA SER A 174 32.46 -14.94 -34.97
C SER A 174 31.71 -14.06 -35.98
N ASP A 175 30.38 -14.08 -35.93
CA ASP A 175 29.56 -13.22 -36.80
C ASP A 175 29.83 -11.73 -36.57
N TYR A 176 30.20 -11.35 -35.33
CA TYR A 176 30.63 -10.00 -34.98
C TYR A 176 31.92 -9.60 -35.73
N LEU A 177 33.00 -10.38 -35.59
CA LEU A 177 34.29 -10.07 -36.21
C LEU A 177 34.24 -10.19 -37.74
N ARG A 178 33.52 -11.20 -38.26
CA ARG A 178 33.29 -11.37 -39.71
C ARG A 178 32.50 -10.20 -40.30
N SER A 179 31.51 -9.68 -39.58
CA SER A 179 30.79 -8.47 -40.00
C SER A 179 31.67 -7.22 -39.97
N MET A 180 32.60 -7.12 -39.02
CA MET A 180 33.54 -5.99 -38.95
C MET A 180 34.48 -5.94 -40.16
N LEU A 181 34.83 -7.08 -40.76
CA LEU A 181 35.67 -7.15 -41.96
C LEU A 181 34.98 -6.63 -43.23
N GLN A 182 33.65 -6.66 -43.30
CA GLN A 182 32.90 -6.32 -44.52
C GLN A 182 33.11 -4.85 -44.93
N ASP A 183 33.57 -4.60 -46.16
CA ASP A 183 33.76 -3.24 -46.67
C ASP A 183 32.42 -2.53 -46.88
N THR A 184 32.11 -1.59 -46.00
CA THR A 184 30.79 -0.97 -45.86
C THR A 184 30.94 0.49 -45.51
N MET A 185 29.95 1.31 -45.89
CA MET A 185 30.00 2.77 -45.79
C MET A 185 29.17 3.31 -44.61
N SER A 186 28.29 2.49 -44.04
CA SER A 186 27.44 2.85 -42.91
C SER A 186 26.95 1.60 -42.17
N ALA A 187 26.46 1.77 -40.94
CA ALA A 187 25.87 0.67 -40.17
C ALA A 187 24.63 0.07 -40.86
N VAL A 188 23.83 0.89 -41.53
CA VAL A 188 22.66 0.42 -42.31
C VAL A 188 23.11 -0.40 -43.52
N HIS A 189 24.14 0.07 -44.25
CA HIS A 189 24.68 -0.68 -45.39
C HIS A 189 25.25 -2.04 -44.95
N LEU A 190 25.92 -2.10 -43.78
CA LEU A 190 26.36 -3.37 -43.21
C LEU A 190 25.17 -4.31 -42.96
N LEU A 191 24.13 -3.83 -42.28
CA LEU A 191 22.93 -4.62 -42.02
C LEU A 191 22.27 -5.10 -43.32
N ASP A 192 22.17 -4.28 -44.36
CA ASP A 192 21.59 -4.67 -45.66
C ASP A 192 22.41 -5.76 -46.38
N VAL A 193 23.73 -5.77 -46.21
CA VAL A 193 24.63 -6.74 -46.86
C VAL A 193 24.70 -8.06 -46.10
N THR A 194 24.64 -8.03 -44.77
CA THR A 194 24.87 -9.23 -43.94
C THR A 194 23.59 -9.84 -43.37
N VAL A 195 22.51 -9.06 -43.17
CA VAL A 195 21.26 -9.56 -42.59
C VAL A 195 20.28 -9.91 -43.69
N MET A 196 20.17 -11.22 -43.99
CA MET A 196 19.19 -11.75 -44.92
C MET A 196 17.83 -12.00 -44.24
N ASP A 197 17.85 -12.52 -43.01
CA ASP A 197 16.67 -12.76 -42.16
C ASP A 197 16.91 -12.11 -40.78
N ALA A 198 15.97 -11.26 -40.34
CA ALA A 198 16.05 -10.53 -39.09
C ALA A 198 15.87 -11.43 -37.84
N THR A 199 15.42 -12.67 -38.02
CA THR A 199 15.23 -13.64 -36.94
C THR A 199 16.50 -14.43 -36.62
N GLU A 200 17.59 -14.25 -37.39
CA GLU A 200 18.87 -14.93 -37.17
C GLU A 200 19.63 -14.42 -35.92
N LEU A 201 20.43 -15.28 -35.28
CA LEU A 201 21.20 -14.99 -34.04
C LEU A 201 22.30 -14.00 -34.39
N SER A 202 22.93 -14.27 -35.54
CA SER A 202 23.93 -13.47 -36.21
C SER A 202 23.55 -12.00 -36.29
N THR A 203 22.27 -11.69 -36.51
CA THR A 203 21.77 -10.31 -36.67
C THR A 203 22.11 -9.43 -35.46
N GLN A 204 22.06 -9.96 -34.23
CA GLN A 204 22.36 -9.17 -33.03
C GLN A 204 23.83 -8.74 -32.96
N PHE A 205 24.73 -9.64 -33.36
CA PHE A 205 26.16 -9.40 -33.40
C PHE A 205 26.54 -8.43 -34.53
N VAL A 206 25.83 -8.49 -35.66
CA VAL A 206 25.99 -7.54 -36.77
C VAL A 206 25.63 -6.11 -36.33
N VAL A 207 24.57 -5.92 -35.53
CA VAL A 207 24.19 -4.59 -35.02
C VAL A 207 25.32 -4.00 -34.17
N CYS A 208 25.91 -4.77 -33.26
CA CYS A 208 27.08 -4.35 -32.47
C CYS A 208 28.27 -3.98 -33.39
N ALA A 209 28.58 -4.82 -34.38
CA ALA A 209 29.63 -4.55 -35.36
C ALA A 209 29.40 -3.24 -36.11
N GLY A 210 28.16 -3.02 -36.58
CA GLY A 210 27.78 -1.80 -37.29
C GLY A 210 27.93 -0.54 -36.44
N LEU A 211 27.52 -0.59 -35.18
CA LEU A 211 27.65 0.54 -34.24
C LEU A 211 29.10 0.85 -33.87
N MET A 212 29.94 -0.18 -33.75
CA MET A 212 31.37 -0.03 -33.48
C MET A 212 32.14 0.52 -34.69
N LYS A 213 31.88 -0.05 -35.87
CA LYS A 213 32.57 0.31 -37.11
C LYS A 213 32.12 1.68 -37.63
N HIS A 214 30.81 1.91 -37.64
CA HIS A 214 30.15 3.09 -38.22
C HIS A 214 29.23 3.77 -37.19
N PRO A 215 29.79 4.34 -36.10
CA PRO A 215 28.97 5.02 -35.10
C PRO A 215 28.20 6.19 -35.74
N PRO A 216 26.90 6.36 -35.44
CA PRO A 216 26.12 7.48 -35.95
C PRO A 216 26.83 8.83 -35.70
N PRO A 217 26.95 9.71 -36.71
CA PRO A 217 27.68 10.96 -36.58
C PRO A 217 26.89 12.06 -35.84
N ASP A 218 25.57 12.03 -35.91
CA ASP A 218 24.66 13.00 -35.29
C ASP A 218 23.37 12.33 -34.78
N VAL A 219 22.53 13.14 -34.11
CA VAL A 219 21.25 12.69 -33.52
C VAL A 219 20.27 12.24 -34.60
N ALA A 220 20.25 12.89 -35.76
CA ALA A 220 19.35 12.53 -36.85
C ALA A 220 19.70 11.17 -37.45
N ALA A 221 20.98 10.86 -37.61
CA ALA A 221 21.47 9.56 -38.04
C ALA A 221 21.20 8.48 -37.00
N LEU A 222 21.32 8.80 -35.70
CA LEU A 222 20.97 7.88 -34.61
C LEU A 222 19.48 7.52 -34.63
N VAL A 223 18.60 8.53 -34.75
CA VAL A 223 17.14 8.33 -34.84
C VAL A 223 16.79 7.49 -36.07
N LYS A 224 17.33 7.83 -37.25
CA LYS A 224 17.14 7.04 -38.47
C LYS A 224 17.60 5.60 -38.32
N PHE A 225 18.69 5.36 -37.60
CA PHE A 225 19.18 4.00 -37.34
C PHE A 225 18.22 3.21 -36.46
N ILE A 226 17.71 3.81 -35.37
CA ILE A 226 16.72 3.17 -34.49
C ILE A 226 15.41 2.88 -35.25
N GLU A 227 14.93 3.85 -36.03
CA GLU A 227 13.75 3.68 -36.88
C GLU A 227 13.94 2.55 -37.91
N TYR A 228 15.13 2.45 -38.51
CA TYR A 228 15.49 1.39 -39.43
C TYR A 228 15.41 -0.01 -38.77
N LEU A 229 16.00 -0.16 -37.57
CA LEU A 229 15.92 -1.42 -36.82
C LEU A 229 14.47 -1.81 -36.52
N LYS A 230 13.63 -0.85 -36.11
CA LYS A 230 12.20 -1.10 -35.86
C LYS A 230 11.45 -1.49 -37.13
N GLN A 231 11.67 -0.77 -38.24
CA GLN A 231 11.01 -1.05 -39.52
C GLN A 231 11.33 -2.46 -40.04
N ARG A 232 12.59 -2.90 -39.87
CA ARG A 232 13.04 -4.25 -40.26
C ARG A 232 12.79 -5.32 -39.19
N SER A 233 12.22 -4.97 -38.04
CA SER A 233 12.06 -5.86 -36.88
C SER A 233 13.37 -6.54 -36.44
N ILE A 234 14.50 -5.83 -36.58
CA ILE A 234 15.80 -6.32 -36.17
C ILE A 234 15.94 -6.21 -34.65
N PRO A 235 16.25 -7.29 -33.92
CA PRO A 235 16.34 -7.26 -32.46
C PRO A 235 17.57 -6.48 -31.98
N LEU A 236 17.37 -5.59 -31.01
CA LEU A 236 18.43 -4.85 -30.33
C LEU A 236 18.81 -5.54 -29.02
N SER A 237 19.98 -6.16 -28.97
CA SER A 237 20.53 -6.82 -27.78
C SER A 237 20.95 -5.83 -26.69
N LEU A 238 21.10 -6.31 -25.45
CA LEU A 238 21.59 -5.50 -24.32
C LEU A 238 22.97 -4.88 -24.57
N ALA A 239 23.89 -5.64 -25.18
CA ALA A 239 25.23 -5.15 -25.51
C ALA A 239 25.18 -4.02 -26.57
N ALA A 240 24.39 -4.19 -27.63
CA ALA A 240 24.19 -3.17 -28.64
C ALA A 240 23.55 -1.91 -28.05
N ALA A 241 22.58 -2.07 -27.15
CA ALA A 241 21.94 -0.95 -26.48
C ALA A 241 22.87 -0.21 -25.52
N GLU A 242 23.80 -0.90 -24.84
CA GLU A 242 24.84 -0.23 -24.06
C GLU A 242 25.69 0.68 -24.96
N GLN A 243 26.08 0.19 -26.14
CA GLN A 243 26.84 0.98 -27.11
C GLN A 243 26.03 2.18 -27.63
N LEU A 244 24.74 1.97 -27.96
CA LEU A 244 23.83 3.05 -28.33
C LEU A 244 23.68 4.08 -27.22
N GLU A 245 23.55 3.66 -25.96
CA GLU A 245 23.44 4.59 -24.83
C GLU A 245 24.72 5.43 -24.68
N ARG A 246 25.92 4.85 -24.90
CA ARG A 246 27.18 5.61 -24.91
C ARG A 246 27.22 6.66 -26.03
N ILE A 247 26.71 6.35 -27.22
CA ILE A 247 26.61 7.29 -28.35
C ILE A 247 25.58 8.37 -28.03
N TYR A 248 24.41 7.99 -27.54
CA TYR A 248 23.35 8.87 -27.09
C TYR A 248 23.84 9.88 -26.03
N LEU A 249 24.55 9.41 -25.00
CA LEU A 249 25.16 10.27 -23.98
C LEU A 249 26.18 11.25 -24.54
N ARG A 250 26.89 10.90 -25.62
CA ARG A 250 27.82 11.81 -26.30
C ARG A 250 27.06 13.00 -26.89
N PHE A 251 25.89 12.77 -27.49
CA PHE A 251 25.06 13.82 -28.06
C PHE A 251 24.35 14.68 -27.02
N MET A 252 24.10 14.13 -25.83
CA MET A 252 23.54 14.89 -24.70
C MET A 252 24.54 15.86 -24.05
N LYS A 253 25.84 15.82 -24.42
CA LYS A 253 26.85 16.77 -23.91
C LYS A 253 26.67 18.15 -24.57
N GLY A 254 25.63 18.88 -24.19
CA GLY A 254 25.35 20.22 -24.70
C GLY A 254 24.04 20.81 -24.18
N LYS A 255 23.73 22.03 -24.63
CA LYS A 255 22.52 22.76 -24.22
C LYS A 255 21.21 22.15 -24.75
N ALA A 256 21.29 21.30 -25.77
CA ALA A 256 20.13 20.64 -26.39
C ALA A 256 19.82 19.25 -25.79
N ALA A 257 20.31 18.95 -24.57
CA ALA A 257 20.17 17.61 -23.98
C ALA A 257 18.71 17.14 -23.87
N ALA A 258 17.77 18.05 -23.60
CA ALA A 258 16.33 17.76 -23.56
C ALA A 258 15.80 17.35 -24.94
N ASP A 259 16.08 18.12 -25.99
CA ASP A 259 15.64 17.84 -27.36
C ASP A 259 16.20 16.51 -27.87
N VAL A 260 17.46 16.21 -27.53
CA VAL A 260 18.11 14.93 -27.88
C VAL A 260 17.44 13.77 -27.14
N PHE A 261 17.13 13.94 -25.85
CA PHE A 261 16.41 12.93 -25.08
C PHE A 261 15.03 12.65 -25.67
N GLU A 262 14.25 13.69 -25.95
CA GLU A 262 12.92 13.57 -26.54
C GLU A 262 12.97 12.90 -27.91
N SER A 263 13.88 13.32 -28.80
CA SER A 263 14.01 12.75 -30.15
C SER A 263 14.36 11.26 -30.13
N VAL A 264 15.30 10.85 -29.27
CA VAL A 264 15.79 9.47 -29.19
C VAL A 264 14.78 8.55 -28.51
N THR A 265 14.12 9.03 -27.45
CA THR A 265 13.06 8.25 -26.77
C THR A 265 11.80 8.14 -27.64
N ALA A 266 11.45 9.18 -28.40
CA ALA A 266 10.37 9.12 -29.39
C ALA A 266 10.64 8.11 -30.51
N ALA A 267 11.90 7.92 -30.90
CA ALA A 267 12.30 6.85 -31.82
C ALA A 267 12.07 5.44 -31.24
N GLY A 268 11.96 5.32 -29.92
CA GLY A 268 11.64 4.07 -29.20
C GLY A 268 12.81 3.48 -28.41
N LEU A 269 13.92 4.21 -28.24
CA LEU A 269 15.01 3.74 -27.39
C LEU A 269 14.65 3.95 -25.91
N ILE A 270 14.58 2.85 -25.15
CA ILE A 270 14.35 2.88 -23.71
C ILE A 270 15.69 3.17 -22.99
N PRO A 271 15.78 4.20 -22.15
CA PRO A 271 16.96 4.42 -21.31
C PRO A 271 17.20 3.23 -20.38
N LEU A 272 18.44 2.74 -20.31
CA LEU A 272 18.78 1.60 -19.46
C LEU A 272 19.39 2.04 -18.14
N SER A 273 20.14 3.15 -18.09
CA SER A 273 20.75 3.64 -16.85
C SER A 273 20.26 5.01 -16.40
N VAL A 274 20.74 5.42 -15.22
CA VAL A 274 20.52 6.76 -14.65
C VAL A 274 21.25 7.86 -15.44
N ARG A 275 22.24 7.51 -16.28
CA ARG A 275 23.14 8.49 -16.91
C ARG A 275 22.42 9.48 -17.83
N PRO A 276 21.47 9.08 -18.70
CA PRO A 276 20.73 10.04 -19.52
C PRO A 276 19.93 11.04 -18.66
N PHE A 277 19.32 10.56 -17.57
CA PHE A 277 18.59 11.42 -16.64
C PHE A 277 19.52 12.37 -15.87
N ALA A 278 20.70 11.91 -15.44
CA ALA A 278 21.70 12.79 -14.83
C ALA A 278 22.14 13.92 -15.78
N MET A 279 22.24 13.65 -17.08
CA MET A 279 22.50 14.68 -18.09
C MET A 279 21.31 15.62 -18.29
N LEU A 280 20.07 15.11 -18.27
CA LEU A 280 18.86 15.94 -18.30
C LEU A 280 18.83 16.89 -17.11
N PHE A 281 18.92 16.36 -15.88
CA PHE A 281 18.85 17.17 -14.67
C PHE A 281 19.83 18.34 -14.76
N ASN A 282 21.11 18.07 -15.04
CA ASN A 282 22.14 19.12 -15.16
C ASN A 282 21.83 20.24 -16.16
N ASN A 283 21.05 19.98 -17.21
CA ASN A 283 20.74 20.96 -18.26
C ASN A 283 19.35 21.60 -18.13
N LEU A 284 18.42 20.97 -17.39
CA LEU A 284 17.09 21.54 -17.15
C LEU A 284 17.17 22.71 -16.18
N THR A 285 16.42 23.78 -16.50
CA THR A 285 16.37 25.01 -15.70
C THR A 285 15.04 25.25 -15.02
N ASP A 286 13.96 24.70 -15.57
CA ASP A 286 12.64 24.70 -14.96
C ASP A 286 12.54 23.61 -13.89
N ALA A 287 12.08 23.99 -12.69
CA ALA A 287 11.98 23.08 -11.56
C ALA A 287 10.92 21.99 -11.79
N ASN A 288 9.82 22.31 -12.48
CA ASN A 288 8.78 21.33 -12.78
C ASN A 288 9.27 20.30 -13.81
N ALA A 289 9.94 20.75 -14.87
CA ALA A 289 10.56 19.84 -15.84
C ALA A 289 11.58 18.89 -15.19
N VAL A 290 12.33 19.34 -14.18
CA VAL A 290 13.24 18.47 -13.41
C VAL A 290 12.48 17.38 -12.66
N LEU A 291 11.36 17.73 -12.00
CA LEU A 291 10.52 16.76 -11.29
C LEU A 291 9.79 15.81 -12.25
N ASP A 292 9.32 16.31 -13.39
CA ASP A 292 8.67 15.49 -14.41
C ASP A 292 9.68 14.49 -15.03
N ALA A 293 10.94 14.90 -15.25
CA ALA A 293 12.01 14.01 -15.67
C ALA A 293 12.39 12.99 -14.58
N TYR A 294 12.25 13.35 -13.30
CA TYR A 294 12.46 12.44 -12.18
C TYR A 294 11.37 11.36 -12.12
N ASP A 295 10.10 11.78 -12.20
CA ASP A 295 8.96 10.85 -12.27
C ASP A 295 9.08 9.92 -13.49
N LEU A 296 9.51 10.44 -14.64
CA LEU A 296 9.75 9.65 -15.85
C LEU A 296 10.87 8.62 -15.67
N MET A 297 11.95 8.98 -14.97
CA MET A 297 13.03 8.03 -14.64
C MET A 297 12.50 6.85 -13.82
N LEU A 298 11.67 7.15 -12.82
CA LEU A 298 11.03 6.13 -11.98
C LEU A 298 10.04 5.28 -12.78
N ASP A 299 9.27 5.88 -13.71
CA ASP A 299 8.40 5.14 -14.62
C ASP A 299 9.18 4.13 -15.48
N TYR A 300 10.44 4.42 -15.86
CA TYR A 300 11.28 3.43 -16.57
C TYR A 300 11.86 2.33 -15.66
N GLY A 301 11.51 2.31 -14.37
CA GLY A 301 12.06 1.36 -13.40
C GLY A 301 13.49 1.67 -12.99
N ILE A 302 13.95 2.90 -13.19
CA ILE A 302 15.34 3.30 -12.93
C ILE A 302 15.40 3.99 -11.56
N ALA A 303 15.96 3.29 -10.57
CA ALA A 303 16.17 3.83 -9.23
C ALA A 303 17.23 4.96 -9.23
N PRO A 304 17.07 5.99 -8.39
CA PRO A 304 18.03 7.09 -8.31
C PRO A 304 19.36 6.67 -7.66
N GLU A 305 20.47 7.12 -8.24
CA GLU A 305 21.79 7.02 -7.61
C GLU A 305 22.07 8.20 -6.66
N ALA A 306 22.96 7.99 -5.68
CA ALA A 306 23.38 9.04 -4.75
C ALA A 306 23.98 10.27 -5.46
N SER A 307 24.66 10.07 -6.60
CA SER A 307 25.19 11.12 -7.47
C SER A 307 24.05 12.00 -8.05
N THR A 308 23.01 11.36 -8.55
CA THR A 308 21.83 11.97 -9.15
C THR A 308 20.98 12.70 -8.11
N LEU A 309 20.76 12.11 -6.94
CA LEU A 309 20.07 12.78 -5.84
C LEU A 309 20.78 14.06 -5.37
N ARG A 310 22.12 14.09 -5.40
CA ARG A 310 22.89 15.32 -5.08
C ARG A 310 22.66 16.41 -6.14
N ILE A 311 22.55 16.04 -7.41
CA ILE A 311 22.21 16.97 -8.50
C ILE A 311 20.80 17.52 -8.26
N LEU A 312 19.82 16.63 -8.03
CA LEU A 312 18.43 17.00 -7.76
C LEU A 312 18.28 17.91 -6.52
N CYS A 313 19.00 17.61 -5.43
CA CYS A 313 19.03 18.48 -4.24
C CYS A 313 19.56 19.90 -4.53
N LYS A 314 20.50 20.03 -5.48
CA LYS A 314 21.09 21.32 -5.86
C LYS A 314 20.16 22.10 -6.79
N GLN A 315 19.43 21.41 -7.66
CA GLN A 315 18.60 22.01 -8.70
C GLN A 315 17.17 22.26 -8.26
N SER A 316 16.65 21.45 -7.34
CA SER A 316 15.30 21.63 -6.82
C SER A 316 15.17 22.98 -6.11
N ARG A 317 14.28 23.81 -6.64
CA ARG A 317 13.83 25.06 -6.00
C ARG A 317 12.60 24.83 -5.10
N MET A 318 12.02 23.64 -5.16
CA MET A 318 10.86 23.26 -4.37
C MET A 318 11.33 22.65 -3.04
N GLU A 319 10.99 23.29 -1.93
CA GLU A 319 11.45 22.87 -0.60
C GLU A 319 11.00 21.45 -0.25
N TYR A 320 9.77 21.06 -0.61
CA TYR A 320 9.26 19.71 -0.34
C TYR A 320 10.07 18.64 -1.11
N ALA A 321 10.38 18.87 -2.39
CA ALA A 321 11.17 17.94 -3.19
C ALA A 321 12.63 17.88 -2.71
N LYS A 322 13.20 19.02 -2.29
CA LYS A 322 14.55 19.05 -1.72
C LYS A 322 14.64 18.28 -0.40
N LEU A 323 13.63 18.43 0.46
CA LEU A 323 13.50 17.66 1.70
C LEU A 323 13.44 16.16 1.40
N HIS A 324 12.58 15.77 0.45
CA HIS A 324 12.45 14.39 -0.03
C HIS A 324 13.78 13.80 -0.50
N PHE A 325 14.43 14.42 -1.49
CA PHE A 325 15.71 13.92 -2.02
C PHE A 325 16.81 13.84 -0.96
N THR A 326 16.82 14.78 0.00
CA THR A 326 17.76 14.75 1.12
C THR A 326 17.50 13.55 2.03
N THR A 327 16.23 13.22 2.27
CA THR A 327 15.83 12.10 3.10
C THR A 327 16.16 10.77 2.43
N VAL A 328 15.81 10.61 1.14
CA VAL A 328 16.18 9.42 0.34
C VAL A 328 17.70 9.22 0.33
N LEU A 329 18.47 10.29 0.07
CA LEU A 329 19.94 10.24 0.06
C LEU A 329 20.52 9.80 1.42
N LYS A 330 19.94 10.26 2.53
CA LYS A 330 20.34 9.82 3.88
C LYS A 330 19.95 8.36 4.13
N GLY A 331 18.80 7.92 3.62
CA GLY A 331 18.36 6.53 3.69
C GLY A 331 19.36 5.57 3.05
N MET A 332 19.82 5.89 1.84
CA MET A 332 20.82 5.10 1.11
C MET A 332 22.15 4.98 1.88
N ALA A 333 22.61 6.08 2.49
CA ALA A 333 23.84 6.07 3.28
C ALA A 333 23.75 5.13 4.51
N ASN A 334 22.58 5.09 5.17
CA ASN A 334 22.37 4.23 6.34
C ASN A 334 22.23 2.76 5.95
N ALA A 335 21.58 2.45 4.82
CA ALA A 335 21.45 1.07 4.33
C ALA A 335 22.82 0.42 4.04
N THR A 336 23.77 1.23 3.55
CA THR A 336 25.15 0.77 3.26
C THR A 336 25.95 0.46 4.54
N SER A 337 25.59 1.05 5.68
CA SER A 337 26.29 0.87 6.97
C SER A 337 25.83 -0.32 7.81
N VAL A 338 24.66 -0.90 7.52
CA VAL A 338 24.07 -2.00 8.31
C VAL A 338 24.56 -3.38 7.84
N THR A 339 25.13 -3.46 6.63
CA THR A 339 25.67 -4.71 6.07
C THR A 339 27.04 -5.16 6.62
N GLU A 340 27.70 -4.38 7.47
CA GLU A 340 29.01 -4.75 8.06
C GLU A 340 28.93 -5.37 9.48
N SER A 341 27.74 -5.56 10.06
CA SER A 341 27.63 -6.06 11.44
C SER A 341 26.56 -7.13 11.65
N TYR A 342 26.71 -8.31 11.05
CA TYR A 342 26.00 -9.51 11.51
C TYR A 342 26.86 -10.78 11.33
N SER A 343 27.64 -11.12 12.36
CA SER A 343 28.03 -12.51 12.66
C SER A 343 27.15 -13.00 13.82
N PRO A 344 26.31 -14.05 13.65
CA PRO A 344 25.53 -14.59 14.75
C PRO A 344 26.32 -15.70 15.44
N THR A 345 27.03 -15.36 16.51
CA THR A 345 27.41 -16.36 17.52
C THR A 345 26.63 -16.08 18.81
N PRO A 346 25.90 -17.07 19.35
CA PRO A 346 25.12 -16.87 20.56
C PRO A 346 26.06 -16.89 21.78
N PRO A 347 25.99 -15.94 22.73
CA PRO A 347 26.67 -16.11 24.00
C PRO A 347 25.84 -17.02 24.93
N PRO A 348 26.49 -17.86 25.76
CA PRO A 348 25.82 -18.84 26.60
C PRO A 348 25.19 -18.22 27.87
N PRO A 349 24.28 -18.93 28.54
CA PRO A 349 23.55 -18.41 29.70
C PRO A 349 24.35 -18.64 30.98
N ARG A 350 24.58 -17.60 31.80
CA ARG A 350 24.92 -17.78 33.22
C ARG A 350 24.33 -16.67 34.10
N SER A 351 23.57 -17.09 35.11
CA SER A 351 23.12 -16.28 36.25
C SER A 351 24.20 -16.24 37.36
N PRO A 352 23.94 -15.68 38.56
CA PRO A 352 24.66 -14.50 39.11
C PRO A 352 25.61 -14.85 40.26
N LEU A 353 26.59 -13.97 40.60
CA LEU A 353 26.98 -13.63 41.98
C LEU A 353 28.14 -12.59 42.05
N VAL A 354 27.85 -11.44 42.66
CA VAL A 354 28.53 -10.77 43.81
C VAL A 354 30.07 -10.61 43.84
N SER A 355 30.57 -9.35 43.74
CA SER A 355 31.30 -8.61 44.83
C SER A 355 32.14 -7.39 44.35
N GLY A 356 32.02 -6.27 45.08
CA GLY A 356 33.05 -5.22 45.33
C GLY A 356 33.12 -4.03 44.37
N ALA A 357 32.46 -2.89 44.63
CA ALA A 357 32.94 -1.69 45.37
C ALA A 357 34.15 -0.97 44.69
N GLY A 358 34.11 0.31 44.31
CA GLY A 358 33.10 1.37 44.40
C GLY A 358 33.58 2.64 43.66
N GLY A 359 32.76 3.70 43.67
CA GLY A 359 33.22 5.07 43.33
C GLY A 359 32.31 5.90 42.41
N ALA A 360 31.40 6.66 43.05
CA ALA A 360 30.93 8.01 42.69
C ALA A 360 30.20 8.28 41.34
N ALA A 361 28.87 8.27 41.44
CA ALA A 361 27.90 9.27 40.97
C ALA A 361 28.19 10.13 39.72
N ALA A 362 27.46 9.86 38.64
CA ALA A 362 26.82 10.87 37.79
C ALA A 362 25.47 10.33 37.27
N THR A 363 24.39 10.88 37.80
CA THR A 363 22.99 10.57 37.44
C THR A 363 22.65 11.10 36.06
N HIS A 364 22.44 10.22 35.09
CA HIS A 364 21.70 10.51 33.87
C HIS A 364 20.59 9.48 33.65
N THR A 365 19.36 10.00 33.64
CA THR A 365 18.11 9.38 33.21
C THR A 365 18.22 8.80 31.80
N SER A 366 18.09 7.48 31.68
CA SER A 366 17.95 6.75 30.42
C SER A 366 16.47 6.40 30.19
N ALA A 367 15.71 7.33 29.60
CA ALA A 367 14.36 7.05 29.09
C ALA A 367 14.06 7.74 27.74
N THR A 368 15.00 8.53 27.19
CA THR A 368 14.76 9.38 26.01
C THR A 368 15.39 8.89 24.71
N ALA A 369 16.20 7.82 24.73
CA ALA A 369 16.90 7.32 23.53
C ALA A 369 16.01 6.44 22.61
N ALA A 370 15.02 5.72 23.15
CA ALA A 370 14.11 4.90 22.34
C ALA A 370 13.03 5.73 21.61
N SER A 371 12.61 6.84 22.22
CA SER A 371 11.61 7.76 21.66
C SER A 371 12.19 8.72 20.61
N THR A 372 13.47 9.10 20.69
CA THR A 372 14.09 9.97 19.67
C THR A 372 14.42 9.23 18.38
N SER A 373 14.80 7.95 18.46
CA SER A 373 15.05 7.09 17.29
C SER A 373 13.78 6.83 16.47
N THR A 374 12.67 6.49 17.14
CA THR A 374 11.37 6.21 16.50
C THR A 374 10.72 7.48 15.94
N VAL A 375 10.79 8.61 16.65
CA VAL A 375 10.25 9.90 16.16
C VAL A 375 11.06 10.44 14.98
N ALA A 376 12.39 10.29 14.99
CA ALA A 376 13.23 10.69 13.85
C ALA A 376 13.00 9.79 12.63
N ALA A 377 12.82 8.48 12.82
CA ALA A 377 12.49 7.55 11.74
C ALA A 377 11.07 7.80 11.18
N ALA A 378 10.09 8.08 12.04
CA ALA A 378 8.74 8.42 11.62
C ALA A 378 8.67 9.77 10.88
N SER A 379 9.44 10.77 11.33
CA SER A 379 9.57 12.05 10.64
C SER A 379 10.23 11.90 9.27
N ARG A 380 11.27 11.08 9.15
CA ARG A 380 11.92 10.81 7.85
C ARG A 380 10.95 10.10 6.87
N ARG A 381 10.25 9.07 7.34
CA ARG A 381 9.22 8.37 6.53
C ARG A 381 8.05 9.27 6.13
N ARG A 382 7.72 10.26 6.97
CA ARG A 382 6.72 11.30 6.66
C ARG A 382 7.15 12.13 5.45
N ASP A 383 8.41 12.54 5.42
CA ASP A 383 8.96 13.39 4.38
C ASP A 383 9.05 12.64 3.04
N GLU A 384 9.40 11.34 3.05
CA GLU A 384 9.47 10.47 1.85
C GLU A 384 8.12 10.33 1.13
N ARG A 385 7.03 10.13 1.89
CA ARG A 385 5.69 9.89 1.32
C ARG A 385 4.99 11.18 0.90
N SER A 386 5.31 12.29 1.57
CA SER A 386 4.72 13.60 1.30
C SER A 386 5.00 14.08 -0.12
N TYR A 387 6.18 13.76 -0.68
CA TYR A 387 6.53 14.08 -2.06
C TYR A 387 5.51 13.50 -3.04
N PHE A 388 5.27 12.20 -2.95
CA PHE A 388 4.35 11.50 -3.83
C PHE A 388 2.91 11.99 -3.68
N ALA A 389 2.45 12.27 -2.46
CA ALA A 389 1.14 12.89 -2.24
C ALA A 389 1.04 14.29 -2.90
N GLN A 390 2.06 15.13 -2.74
CA GLN A 390 2.11 16.46 -3.38
C GLN A 390 2.08 16.34 -4.91
N ARG A 391 2.76 15.34 -5.49
CA ARG A 391 2.74 15.10 -6.95
C ARG A 391 1.37 14.68 -7.46
N ILE A 392 0.59 13.93 -6.68
CA ILE A 392 -0.80 13.58 -7.01
C ILE A 392 -1.69 14.83 -7.00
N GLU A 393 -1.53 15.70 -6.00
CA GLU A 393 -2.25 16.97 -5.92
C GLU A 393 -1.92 17.87 -7.12
N GLU A 394 -0.63 18.07 -7.43
CA GLU A 394 -0.18 18.85 -8.59
C GLU A 394 -0.71 18.26 -9.92
N LEU A 395 -0.75 16.92 -10.03
CA LEU A 395 -1.31 16.24 -11.21
C LEU A 395 -2.81 16.54 -11.35
N ALA A 396 -3.56 16.48 -10.24
CA ALA A 396 -4.98 16.79 -10.22
C ALA A 396 -5.29 18.25 -10.57
N GLU A 397 -4.42 19.18 -10.17
CA GLU A 397 -4.52 20.61 -10.48
C GLU A 397 -4.18 20.92 -11.94
N ARG A 398 -3.07 20.38 -12.45
CA ARG A 398 -2.60 20.65 -13.82
C ARG A 398 -3.45 19.95 -14.88
N LYS A 399 -3.93 18.73 -14.60
CA LYS A 399 -4.67 17.88 -15.53
C LYS A 399 -5.96 17.37 -14.87
N PRO A 400 -7.03 18.18 -14.80
CA PRO A 400 -8.26 17.78 -14.11
C PRO A 400 -9.01 16.60 -14.76
N LYS A 401 -8.63 16.19 -15.98
CA LYS A 401 -9.20 15.03 -16.67
C LYS A 401 -8.31 13.79 -16.63
N VAL A 402 -7.22 13.81 -15.85
CA VAL A 402 -6.31 12.67 -15.76
C VAL A 402 -6.98 11.49 -15.04
N SER A 403 -6.76 10.27 -15.55
CA SER A 403 -7.36 9.05 -15.03
C SER A 403 -6.74 8.63 -13.68
N LEU A 404 -7.50 7.85 -12.89
CA LEU A 404 -7.01 7.29 -11.64
C LEU A 404 -5.76 6.41 -11.85
N LEU A 405 -5.72 5.67 -12.95
CA LEU A 405 -4.59 4.78 -13.28
C LEU A 405 -3.28 5.56 -13.46
N GLU A 406 -3.35 6.74 -14.08
CA GLU A 406 -2.17 7.61 -14.23
C GLU A 406 -1.71 8.14 -12.87
N ALA A 407 -2.64 8.45 -11.95
CA ALA A 407 -2.29 8.85 -10.58
C ALA A 407 -1.69 7.69 -9.77
N LEU A 408 -2.18 6.46 -9.97
CA LEU A 408 -1.71 5.26 -9.27
C LEU A 408 -0.28 4.84 -9.66
N LYS A 409 0.27 5.33 -10.78
CA LYS A 409 1.70 5.17 -11.09
C LYS A 409 2.62 5.65 -9.98
N VAL A 410 2.15 6.57 -9.15
CA VAL A 410 2.89 7.05 -7.98
C VAL A 410 3.31 5.90 -7.04
N LEU A 411 2.52 4.82 -6.96
CA LEU A 411 2.84 3.64 -6.17
C LEU A 411 4.02 2.89 -6.77
N HIS A 412 4.00 2.68 -8.10
CA HIS A 412 5.12 2.11 -8.84
C HIS A 412 6.40 2.96 -8.67
N ARG A 413 6.28 4.28 -8.80
CA ARG A 413 7.41 5.21 -8.62
C ARG A 413 8.01 5.12 -7.21
N ALA A 414 7.17 5.05 -6.19
CA ALA A 414 7.60 4.89 -4.80
C ALA A 414 8.35 3.56 -4.59
N GLU A 415 7.86 2.46 -5.18
CA GLU A 415 8.56 1.17 -5.12
C GLU A 415 9.92 1.20 -5.81
N VAL A 416 10.02 1.79 -7.00
CA VAL A 416 11.27 1.89 -7.77
C VAL A 416 12.30 2.75 -7.03
N GLU A 417 11.86 3.83 -6.38
CA GLU A 417 12.71 4.66 -5.54
C GLU A 417 13.19 3.92 -4.27
N GLY A 418 12.44 2.91 -3.83
CA GLY A 418 12.65 2.21 -2.55
C GLY A 418 11.93 2.86 -1.37
N THR A 419 10.98 3.76 -1.62
CA THR A 419 10.14 4.39 -0.60
C THR A 419 9.10 3.40 -0.10
N SER A 420 9.14 3.09 1.20
CA SER A 420 8.22 2.14 1.80
C SER A 420 6.79 2.70 1.85
N LEU A 421 5.86 2.00 1.22
CA LEU A 421 4.44 2.30 1.27
C LEU A 421 3.74 1.84 2.56
N GLN A 422 4.41 1.13 3.48
CA GLN A 422 3.78 0.52 4.65
C GLN A 422 3.23 1.56 5.66
N GLY A 423 1.94 1.52 5.98
CA GLY A 423 1.30 2.49 6.86
C GLY A 423 1.28 3.91 6.26
N ASP A 424 1.24 4.02 4.93
CA ASP A 424 1.06 5.30 4.26
C ASP A 424 -0.39 5.80 4.38
N THR A 425 -0.52 7.08 4.73
CA THR A 425 -1.79 7.81 4.80
C THR A 425 -1.80 9.04 3.90
N TYR A 426 -0.65 9.46 3.35
CA TYR A 426 -0.53 10.67 2.54
C TYR A 426 -0.98 10.42 1.10
N ILE A 427 -0.40 9.40 0.45
CA ILE A 427 -0.77 9.00 -0.91
C ILE A 427 -2.23 8.53 -0.89
N MET A 428 -2.62 7.77 0.15
CA MET A 428 -4.01 7.36 0.36
C MET A 428 -4.98 8.54 0.37
N SER A 429 -4.71 9.56 1.21
CA SER A 429 -5.56 10.75 1.32
C SER A 429 -5.66 11.47 -0.02
N ALA A 430 -4.54 11.70 -0.69
CA ALA A 430 -4.51 12.41 -1.97
C ALA A 430 -5.31 11.69 -3.07
N LEU A 431 -5.15 10.37 -3.20
CA LEU A 431 -5.90 9.57 -4.19
C LEU A 431 -7.41 9.59 -3.91
N LEU A 432 -7.83 9.33 -2.67
CA LEU A 432 -9.25 9.28 -2.30
C LEU A 432 -9.95 10.63 -2.42
N ARG A 433 -9.22 11.73 -2.22
CA ARG A 433 -9.74 13.10 -2.36
C ARG A 433 -9.83 13.55 -3.82
N HIS A 434 -8.85 13.19 -4.63
CA HIS A 434 -8.72 13.80 -5.96
C HIS A 434 -9.13 12.89 -7.11
N PHE A 435 -9.15 11.56 -6.96
CA PHE A 435 -9.24 10.63 -8.09
C PHE A 435 -10.42 9.64 -8.06
N CYS A 436 -11.35 9.80 -7.11
CA CYS A 436 -12.63 9.07 -7.11
C CYS A 436 -13.70 9.84 -7.90
N ARG A 437 -13.57 9.90 -9.23
CA ARG A 437 -14.39 10.75 -10.15
C ARG A 437 -15.32 9.98 -11.09
N SER A 438 -15.34 8.64 -11.00
CA SER A 438 -16.08 7.76 -11.91
C SER A 438 -15.62 7.85 -13.37
N THR A 439 -14.32 8.02 -13.58
CA THR A 439 -13.72 8.19 -14.91
C THR A 439 -12.98 6.95 -15.39
N THR A 440 -12.80 5.96 -14.52
CA THR A 440 -11.94 4.80 -14.80
C THR A 440 -12.77 3.61 -15.29
N PRO A 441 -12.49 3.03 -16.46
CA PRO A 441 -13.15 1.80 -16.89
C PRO A 441 -12.91 0.65 -15.91
N ARG A 442 -13.97 -0.07 -15.53
CA ARG A 442 -13.91 -1.15 -14.52
C ARG A 442 -12.88 -2.21 -14.85
N ARG A 443 -12.76 -2.57 -16.14
CA ARG A 443 -11.84 -3.60 -16.64
C ARG A 443 -10.36 -3.32 -16.32
N TYR A 444 -10.01 -2.09 -15.97
CA TYR A 444 -8.63 -1.71 -15.66
C TYR A 444 -8.32 -1.69 -14.15
N LEU A 445 -9.33 -1.82 -13.28
CA LEU A 445 -9.16 -1.92 -11.83
C LEU A 445 -8.85 -3.38 -11.43
N VAL A 446 -7.63 -3.83 -11.75
CA VAL A 446 -7.21 -5.23 -11.56
C VAL A 446 -6.40 -5.39 -10.27
N LEU A 447 -6.63 -6.51 -9.57
CA LEU A 447 -5.82 -7.00 -8.46
C LEU A 447 -5.25 -8.39 -8.83
N PRO A 448 -3.97 -8.69 -8.55
CA PRO A 448 -2.99 -7.86 -7.81
C PRO A 448 -2.54 -6.62 -8.59
N PHE A 449 -2.13 -5.57 -7.87
CA PHE A 449 -1.78 -4.27 -8.46
C PHE A 449 -0.62 -4.34 -9.47
N SER A 450 0.27 -5.34 -9.33
CA SER A 450 1.36 -5.62 -10.29
C SER A 450 0.88 -5.82 -11.72
N ASP A 451 -0.37 -6.25 -11.88
CA ASP A 451 -0.97 -6.57 -13.19
C ASP A 451 -1.75 -5.37 -13.76
N SER A 452 -1.87 -4.29 -12.98
CA SER A 452 -2.54 -3.06 -13.37
C SER A 452 -1.77 -2.32 -14.48
N LEU A 453 -2.50 -1.64 -15.36
CA LEU A 453 -1.91 -0.72 -16.34
C LEU A 453 -1.14 0.42 -15.66
N ALA A 454 -1.50 0.78 -14.42
CA ALA A 454 -0.79 1.77 -13.62
C ALA A 454 0.64 1.32 -13.23
N TYR A 455 0.95 0.02 -13.31
CA TYR A 455 2.30 -0.49 -13.07
C TYR A 455 3.21 -0.41 -14.30
N ARG A 456 2.62 -0.13 -15.48
CA ARG A 456 3.36 -0.07 -16.75
C ARG A 456 3.70 1.38 -17.11
N PRO A 457 4.83 1.62 -17.81
CA PRO A 457 5.22 2.97 -18.18
C PRO A 457 4.56 3.35 -19.49
N GLY A 458 4.46 4.66 -19.72
CA GLY A 458 3.77 5.22 -20.87
C GLY A 458 2.35 5.64 -20.53
N PRO A 459 1.76 6.56 -21.31
CA PRO A 459 0.46 7.15 -21.00
C PRO A 459 -0.62 6.06 -20.93
N VAL A 460 -1.44 6.09 -19.88
CA VAL A 460 -2.62 5.24 -19.82
C VAL A 460 -3.62 5.74 -20.86
N SER A 461 -3.80 4.98 -21.94
CA SER A 461 -4.82 5.28 -22.95
C SER A 461 -6.14 4.66 -22.52
N ASP A 462 -7.14 5.51 -22.24
CA ASP A 462 -8.49 5.07 -21.84
C ASP A 462 -9.23 4.33 -22.99
N ASP A 463 -8.71 4.39 -24.23
CA ASP A 463 -9.36 3.88 -25.45
C ASP A 463 -8.78 2.57 -26.03
N ALA A 464 -7.76 1.95 -25.42
CA ALA A 464 -7.15 0.75 -26.01
C ALA A 464 -7.89 -0.57 -25.61
N PRO A 465 -8.45 -1.34 -26.56
CA PRO A 465 -8.87 -2.71 -26.27
C PRO A 465 -7.64 -3.58 -25.98
N PRO A 466 -7.70 -4.53 -25.03
CA PRO A 466 -6.61 -5.47 -24.85
C PRO A 466 -6.46 -6.31 -26.11
N THR A 467 -5.26 -6.31 -26.71
CA THR A 467 -4.85 -7.36 -27.64
C THR A 467 -4.90 -8.68 -26.88
N SER A 468 -5.88 -9.51 -27.24
CA SER A 468 -5.95 -10.92 -26.87
C SER A 468 -4.68 -11.63 -27.33
N GLY A 469 -3.85 -12.04 -26.39
CA GLY A 469 -2.75 -12.99 -26.62
C GLY A 469 -3.19 -14.41 -26.32
N VAL A 470 -3.86 -15.04 -27.30
CA VAL A 470 -4.04 -16.49 -27.46
C VAL A 470 -3.53 -16.72 -28.89
N GLU A 471 -2.52 -17.54 -29.20
CA GLU A 471 -2.27 -18.97 -28.95
C GLU A 471 -0.82 -19.24 -29.46
N THR A 472 0.04 -20.09 -28.89
CA THR A 472 0.11 -21.58 -28.92
C THR A 472 1.36 -21.96 -28.09
N GLY A 473 1.52 -23.06 -27.35
CA GLY A 473 0.77 -24.27 -27.05
C GLY A 473 1.69 -25.16 -26.19
N GLY A 474 1.17 -25.85 -25.18
CA GLY A 474 1.96 -26.73 -24.31
C GLY A 474 1.16 -27.18 -23.10
N GLY A 475 0.51 -28.34 -23.22
CA GLY A 475 -0.42 -28.86 -22.23
C GLY A 475 0.22 -29.19 -20.88
N SER A 476 -0.37 -28.67 -19.81
CA SER A 476 -0.38 -29.32 -18.50
C SER A 476 -1.63 -28.92 -17.72
N LYS A 477 -2.16 -29.88 -16.96
CA LYS A 477 -3.48 -29.86 -16.32
C LYS A 477 -3.58 -28.79 -15.22
N GLY A 478 -4.60 -27.96 -15.34
CA GLY A 478 -5.52 -27.53 -14.27
C GLY A 478 -4.94 -27.04 -12.95
N HIS A 479 -4.89 -25.72 -12.78
CA HIS A 479 -5.29 -25.06 -11.55
C HIS A 479 -6.12 -23.82 -11.89
N SER A 480 -7.41 -23.86 -11.52
CA SER A 480 -8.35 -22.75 -11.61
C SER A 480 -7.99 -21.70 -10.54
N MET A 481 -7.33 -20.60 -10.93
CA MET A 481 -7.32 -19.40 -10.10
C MET A 481 -8.66 -18.68 -10.28
N VAL A 482 -9.48 -18.75 -9.24
CA VAL A 482 -10.71 -18.01 -9.11
C VAL A 482 -10.34 -16.53 -8.95
N ASN A 483 -10.62 -15.71 -9.97
CA ASN A 483 -10.60 -14.26 -9.85
C ASN A 483 -11.66 -13.84 -8.82
N ALA A 484 -11.25 -13.15 -7.76
CA ALA A 484 -12.15 -12.74 -6.67
C ALA A 484 -13.07 -11.54 -6.99
N PHE A 485 -13.21 -11.16 -8.26
CA PHE A 485 -14.03 -10.02 -8.72
C PHE A 485 -14.92 -10.37 -9.91
N ASP A 486 -15.52 -11.56 -9.88
CA ASP A 486 -16.63 -11.90 -10.76
C ASP A 486 -17.95 -11.50 -10.06
N PHE A 487 -18.46 -10.30 -10.35
CA PHE A 487 -19.87 -10.03 -10.09
C PHE A 487 -20.66 -10.83 -11.13
N GLY A 488 -21.09 -12.02 -10.71
CA GLY A 488 -21.71 -13.02 -11.57
C GLY A 488 -22.68 -12.42 -12.59
N PHE A 489 -22.29 -12.52 -13.86
CA PHE A 489 -23.19 -12.46 -14.99
C PHE A 489 -23.24 -13.86 -15.61
N ASP A 490 -24.22 -14.65 -15.17
CA ASP A 490 -24.61 -15.85 -15.90
C ASP A 490 -25.56 -15.40 -17.03
N ALA A 491 -25.05 -15.37 -18.26
CA ALA A 491 -25.76 -14.86 -19.45
C ALA A 491 -26.85 -15.81 -19.97
N ALA A 492 -27.39 -16.69 -19.12
CA ALA A 492 -28.34 -17.74 -19.53
C ALA A 492 -29.67 -17.76 -18.74
N ASN A 493 -29.99 -16.72 -17.96
CA ASN A 493 -31.32 -16.58 -17.34
C ASN A 493 -31.91 -15.17 -17.60
N GLU A 494 -32.21 -14.86 -18.86
CA GLU A 494 -33.28 -13.93 -19.19
C GLU A 494 -34.62 -14.67 -19.06
N GLU A 495 -35.22 -14.68 -17.87
CA GLU A 495 -36.68 -14.68 -17.67
C GLU A 495 -36.99 -14.62 -16.17
N LEU A 496 -37.98 -13.80 -15.81
CA LEU A 496 -38.60 -13.63 -14.48
C LEU A 496 -37.87 -12.72 -13.47
N LEU A 497 -38.04 -11.41 -13.65
CA LEU A 497 -38.02 -10.45 -12.54
C LEU A 497 -39.34 -9.66 -12.50
N GLU A 498 -40.36 -10.27 -11.91
CA GLU A 498 -41.44 -9.55 -11.24
C GLU A 498 -41.66 -10.12 -9.83
N GLY A 499 -41.50 -9.26 -8.82
CA GLY A 499 -42.23 -9.34 -7.55
C GLY A 499 -41.48 -9.91 -6.35
N GLU A 500 -41.16 -9.03 -5.38
CA GLU A 500 -41.57 -9.08 -3.96
C GLU A 500 -40.81 -8.00 -3.16
N GLY A 501 -41.41 -7.16 -2.31
CA GLY A 501 -42.81 -6.94 -1.91
C GLY A 501 -43.00 -5.45 -1.59
N LYS A 502 -44.04 -4.78 -2.08
CA LYS A 502 -45.44 -4.81 -1.58
C LYS A 502 -45.54 -4.50 -0.09
N SER A 503 -45.73 -3.20 0.19
CA SER A 503 -46.45 -2.71 1.36
C SER A 503 -47.96 -2.94 1.16
N THR A 504 -48.57 -3.68 2.08
CA THR A 504 -50.02 -3.65 2.35
C THR A 504 -50.18 -2.84 3.65
N ILE A 505 -51.19 -1.98 3.89
CA ILE A 505 -52.63 -2.14 3.72
C ILE A 505 -53.30 -0.74 3.65
N ASN A 506 -54.27 -0.64 2.71
CA ASN A 506 -55.47 0.19 2.55
C ASN A 506 -55.87 1.30 3.54
N GLU A 507 -56.40 2.41 2.99
CA GLU A 507 -57.80 2.83 3.21
C GLU A 507 -58.32 3.79 2.10
N GLU A 508 -59.40 3.33 1.47
CA GLU A 508 -60.53 4.05 0.83
C GLU A 508 -60.32 5.15 -0.23
N LEU A 509 -60.69 4.80 -1.48
CA LEU A 509 -61.10 5.76 -2.50
C LEU A 509 -62.44 5.28 -3.14
N GLU A 510 -63.55 5.90 -2.76
CA GLU A 510 -64.77 5.93 -3.57
C GLU A 510 -64.76 7.18 -4.47
N GLY A 511 -65.08 7.04 -5.76
CA GLY A 511 -65.51 8.16 -6.61
C GLY A 511 -64.98 8.19 -8.05
N LEU A 512 -65.86 7.87 -9.00
CA LEU A 512 -65.74 7.77 -10.47
C LEU A 512 -65.34 9.06 -11.25
N PRO A 513 -65.05 8.96 -12.58
CA PRO A 513 -64.31 9.94 -13.38
C PRO A 513 -65.18 10.91 -14.21
N GLY A 514 -64.62 12.07 -14.59
CA GLY A 514 -65.19 12.97 -15.59
C GLY A 514 -64.27 14.15 -15.95
N ALA A 515 -63.91 14.26 -17.22
CA ALA A 515 -63.04 15.31 -17.83
C ALA A 515 -63.76 16.68 -18.01
N PRO A 516 -63.19 17.68 -18.73
CA PRO A 516 -61.98 18.47 -18.48
C PRO A 516 -62.25 20.01 -18.40
N THR A 517 -61.18 20.78 -18.13
CA THR A 517 -60.98 22.24 -18.34
C THR A 517 -61.74 23.28 -17.48
N ARG A 518 -60.98 24.06 -16.70
CA ARG A 518 -60.91 25.55 -16.81
C ARG A 518 -59.82 26.17 -15.93
N SER A 519 -59.10 27.12 -16.51
CA SER A 519 -58.03 27.92 -15.92
C SER A 519 -58.53 28.99 -14.93
N ARG A 520 -57.84 29.15 -13.80
CA ARG A 520 -57.63 30.42 -13.06
C ARG A 520 -56.63 30.09 -11.93
N GLY A 521 -55.37 30.50 -12.02
CA GLY A 521 -54.94 31.86 -11.68
C GLY A 521 -54.68 31.95 -10.17
N GLY A 522 -53.49 31.51 -9.74
CA GLY A 522 -52.99 31.59 -8.36
C GLY A 522 -51.47 31.43 -8.37
N GLU A 523 -50.78 32.26 -7.60
CA GLU A 523 -49.34 32.55 -7.60
C GLU A 523 -48.40 31.32 -7.48
N PRO A 524 -47.15 31.41 -7.96
CA PRO A 524 -46.21 30.29 -7.87
C PRO A 524 -45.73 30.11 -6.42
N GLU A 525 -46.24 29.06 -5.77
CA GLU A 525 -45.56 28.43 -4.64
C GLU A 525 -44.18 27.94 -5.11
N THR A 526 -43.17 28.18 -4.29
CA THR A 526 -41.79 27.72 -4.50
C THR A 526 -41.74 26.20 -4.64
N GLU A 527 -41.48 25.75 -5.86
CA GLU A 527 -41.23 24.35 -6.21
C GLU A 527 -40.23 23.73 -5.21
N LYS A 528 -40.73 22.79 -4.41
CA LYS A 528 -39.88 21.78 -3.76
C LYS A 528 -39.25 20.97 -4.86
N GLY A 529 -37.99 21.28 -5.15
CA GLY A 529 -37.19 20.68 -6.20
C GLY A 529 -37.30 19.16 -6.20
N HIS A 530 -37.90 18.63 -7.27
CA HIS A 530 -37.64 17.27 -7.71
C HIS A 530 -36.13 17.14 -7.88
N ARG A 531 -35.49 16.30 -7.05
CA ARG A 531 -34.12 15.88 -7.29
C ARG A 531 -34.09 15.28 -8.71
N PRO A 532 -33.22 15.79 -9.60
CA PRO A 532 -33.02 15.15 -10.90
C PRO A 532 -32.72 13.67 -10.65
N ARG A 533 -33.44 12.78 -11.33
CA ARG A 533 -33.02 11.37 -11.37
C ARG A 533 -31.58 11.36 -11.86
N PRO A 534 -30.66 10.68 -11.16
CA PRO A 534 -29.28 10.57 -11.64
C PRO A 534 -29.31 9.98 -13.06
N PRO A 535 -28.43 10.46 -13.95
CA PRO A 535 -28.36 9.94 -15.31
C PRO A 535 -28.15 8.42 -15.28
N PRO A 536 -28.69 7.69 -16.28
CA PRO A 536 -28.52 6.25 -16.36
C PRO A 536 -27.02 5.88 -16.34
N ARG A 537 -26.68 4.91 -15.49
CA ARG A 537 -25.33 4.42 -15.21
C ARG A 537 -24.69 3.88 -16.49
N ASP A 538 -23.46 4.29 -16.76
CA ASP A 538 -22.62 3.60 -17.73
C ASP A 538 -22.04 2.34 -17.05
N PRO A 539 -22.41 1.12 -17.49
CA PRO A 539 -21.94 -0.11 -16.88
C PRO A 539 -20.44 -0.37 -17.09
N TYR A 540 -19.79 0.33 -18.03
CA TYR A 540 -18.38 0.12 -18.35
C TYR A 540 -17.42 0.88 -17.43
N PHE A 541 -17.89 1.97 -16.80
CA PHE A 541 -17.09 2.79 -15.89
C PHE A 541 -17.33 2.44 -14.42
N ALA A 542 -16.24 2.48 -13.66
CA ALA A 542 -16.29 2.36 -12.21
C ALA A 542 -16.97 3.60 -11.63
N ASP A 543 -17.80 3.44 -10.61
CA ASP A 543 -18.30 4.58 -9.85
C ASP A 543 -17.24 5.08 -8.85
N SER A 544 -17.49 6.24 -8.24
CA SER A 544 -16.54 6.85 -7.31
C SER A 544 -16.29 6.00 -6.06
N SER A 545 -17.26 5.16 -5.68
CA SER A 545 -17.15 4.24 -4.55
C SER A 545 -16.30 3.01 -4.91
N GLU A 546 -16.47 2.47 -6.11
CA GLU A 546 -15.68 1.37 -6.65
C GLU A 546 -14.21 1.80 -6.82
N GLU A 547 -13.95 3.00 -7.34
CA GLU A 547 -12.61 3.60 -7.40
C GLU A 547 -11.99 3.77 -6.00
N GLY A 548 -12.76 4.31 -5.05
CA GLY A 548 -12.30 4.46 -3.65
C GLY A 548 -11.99 3.13 -2.98
N THR A 549 -12.82 2.11 -3.21
CA THR A 549 -12.61 0.75 -2.69
C THR A 549 -11.36 0.13 -3.30
N TYR A 550 -11.15 0.30 -4.60
CA TYR A 550 -9.93 -0.18 -5.27
C TYR A 550 -8.66 0.45 -4.70
N ILE A 551 -8.63 1.77 -4.50
CA ILE A 551 -7.50 2.47 -3.87
C ILE A 551 -7.19 1.89 -2.49
N LEU A 552 -8.22 1.67 -1.68
CA LEU A 552 -8.07 1.11 -0.33
C LEU A 552 -7.53 -0.32 -0.38
N GLU A 553 -8.04 -1.20 -1.23
CA GLU A 553 -7.56 -2.58 -1.35
C GLU A 553 -6.11 -2.66 -1.86
N VAL A 554 -5.75 -1.82 -2.85
CA VAL A 554 -4.36 -1.73 -3.33
C VAL A 554 -3.45 -1.31 -2.18
N LEU A 555 -3.75 -0.25 -1.45
CA LEU A 555 -2.90 0.23 -0.36
C LEU A 555 -2.88 -0.70 0.86
N LYS A 556 -3.98 -1.42 1.13
CA LYS A 556 -4.01 -2.50 2.13
C LYS A 556 -3.03 -3.61 1.79
N SER A 557 -2.85 -3.95 0.50
CA SER A 557 -1.86 -4.95 0.07
C SER A 557 -0.41 -4.54 0.42
N TYR A 558 -0.15 -3.24 0.58
CA TYR A 558 1.11 -2.69 1.08
C TYR A 558 1.18 -2.54 2.61
N GLY A 559 0.14 -2.95 3.34
CA GLY A 559 0.04 -2.79 4.79
C GLY A 559 -0.35 -1.39 5.24
N SER A 560 -1.10 -0.66 4.41
CA SER A 560 -1.56 0.71 4.70
C SER A 560 -3.05 0.76 4.96
N TYR A 561 -3.42 1.49 6.02
CA TYR A 561 -4.80 1.68 6.44
C TYR A 561 -5.05 3.18 6.66
N PRO A 562 -6.28 3.67 6.40
CA PRO A 562 -6.63 5.05 6.68
C PRO A 562 -6.49 5.36 8.17
N ASP A 563 -6.10 6.59 8.49
CA ASP A 563 -6.03 7.10 9.87
C ASP A 563 -7.12 8.17 10.12
N ASN A 564 -7.12 8.74 11.33
CA ASN A 564 -8.06 9.77 11.72
C ASN A 564 -7.93 11.05 10.85
N ASN A 565 -6.73 11.36 10.34
CA ASN A 565 -6.52 12.52 9.47
C ASN A 565 -7.13 12.28 8.08
N VAL A 566 -6.99 11.06 7.54
CA VAL A 566 -7.65 10.65 6.29
C VAL A 566 -9.17 10.74 6.45
N LEU A 567 -9.74 10.17 7.52
CA LEU A 567 -11.18 10.25 7.77
C LEU A 567 -11.67 11.69 7.93
N GLN A 568 -10.92 12.54 8.64
CA GLN A 568 -11.24 13.97 8.76
C GLN A 568 -11.25 14.66 7.40
N ALA A 569 -10.21 14.43 6.59
CA ALA A 569 -10.03 15.06 5.29
C ALA A 569 -11.13 14.66 4.31
N LEU A 570 -11.50 13.38 4.27
CA LEU A 570 -12.58 12.88 3.42
C LEU A 570 -13.95 13.35 3.89
N SER A 571 -14.20 13.29 5.21
CA SER A 571 -15.48 13.73 5.79
C SER A 571 -15.72 15.21 5.52
N ALA A 572 -14.69 16.06 5.67
CA ALA A 572 -14.82 17.49 5.39
C ALA A 572 -15.03 17.81 3.89
N GLN A 573 -14.48 16.98 3.00
CA GLN A 573 -14.60 17.19 1.55
C GLN A 573 -15.95 16.74 0.99
N TYR A 574 -16.44 15.58 1.43
CA TYR A 574 -17.61 14.93 0.85
C TYR A 574 -18.88 15.12 1.68
N GLU A 575 -18.84 15.89 2.78
CA GLU A 575 -20.02 16.16 3.62
C GLU A 575 -21.22 16.62 2.78
N GLY A 576 -22.33 15.88 2.87
CA GLY A 576 -23.57 16.17 2.15
C GLY A 576 -23.56 15.84 0.65
N GLN A 577 -22.46 15.31 0.10
CA GLN A 577 -22.35 14.94 -1.32
C GLN A 577 -22.71 13.47 -1.52
N VAL A 578 -23.84 13.23 -2.19
CA VAL A 578 -24.30 11.89 -2.57
C VAL A 578 -24.04 11.69 -4.06
N PRO A 579 -23.34 10.62 -4.49
CA PRO A 579 -22.97 9.40 -3.75
C PRO A 579 -21.56 9.39 -3.12
N GLN A 580 -20.80 10.48 -3.16
CA GLN A 580 -19.38 10.49 -2.76
C GLN A 580 -19.13 10.10 -1.29
N MET A 581 -20.14 10.26 -0.41
CA MET A 581 -20.08 9.75 0.96
C MET A 581 -19.87 8.23 1.08
N GLU A 582 -20.12 7.44 0.04
CA GLU A 582 -19.74 6.01 0.04
C GLU A 582 -18.21 5.81 0.12
N ILE A 583 -17.41 6.75 -0.38
CA ILE A 583 -15.94 6.70 -0.22
C ILE A 583 -15.57 6.80 1.26
N VAL A 584 -16.26 7.69 2.00
CA VAL A 584 -16.08 7.85 3.45
C VAL A 584 -16.50 6.58 4.18
N ALA A 585 -17.56 5.91 3.73
CA ALA A 585 -18.01 4.62 4.27
C ALA A 585 -16.93 3.53 4.11
N SER A 586 -16.42 3.33 2.88
CA SER A 586 -15.37 2.33 2.60
C SER A 586 -14.07 2.64 3.35
N ALA A 587 -13.70 3.92 3.48
CA ALA A 587 -12.54 4.34 4.26
C ALA A 587 -12.72 4.07 5.77
N ALA A 588 -13.92 4.31 6.32
CA ALA A 588 -14.23 3.99 7.72
C ALA A 588 -14.17 2.48 7.98
N ASP A 589 -14.69 1.66 7.06
CA ASP A 589 -14.63 0.20 7.18
C ASP A 589 -13.18 -0.31 7.16
N SER A 590 -12.37 0.21 6.24
CA SER A 590 -10.94 -0.08 6.16
C SER A 590 -10.18 0.42 7.40
N PHE A 591 -10.59 1.54 7.99
CA PHE A 591 -10.02 2.05 9.24
C PHE A 591 -10.25 1.06 10.39
N PHE A 592 -11.48 0.56 10.55
CA PHE A 592 -11.80 -0.40 11.61
C PHE A 592 -11.02 -1.71 11.45
N GLU A 593 -10.88 -2.21 10.22
CA GLU A 593 -10.03 -3.36 9.91
C GLU A 593 -8.58 -3.11 10.32
N GLY A 594 -8.01 -1.96 9.96
CA GLY A 594 -6.65 -1.56 10.33
C GLY A 594 -6.45 -1.46 11.84
N CYS A 595 -7.39 -0.87 12.57
CA CYS A 595 -7.39 -0.84 14.03
C CYS A 595 -7.30 -2.24 14.64
N MET A 596 -8.06 -3.20 14.11
CA MET A 596 -8.04 -4.59 14.59
C MET A 596 -6.75 -5.32 14.20
N ALA A 597 -6.28 -5.15 12.96
CA ALA A 597 -5.06 -5.77 12.45
C ALA A 597 -3.78 -5.24 13.12
N SER A 598 -3.78 -3.96 13.53
CA SER A 598 -2.62 -3.33 14.17
C SER A 598 -2.43 -3.71 15.65
N HIS A 599 -3.37 -4.47 16.24
CA HIS A 599 -3.36 -4.86 17.64
C HIS A 599 -3.14 -3.68 18.62
N GLY A 600 -3.76 -2.52 18.32
CA GLY A 600 -3.70 -1.33 19.17
C GLY A 600 -2.55 -0.37 18.87
N ALA A 601 -1.74 -0.60 17.83
CA ALA A 601 -0.69 0.33 17.41
C ALA A 601 -1.25 1.59 16.71
N MET A 602 -2.38 1.47 15.99
CA MET A 602 -3.07 2.63 15.42
C MET A 602 -3.89 3.38 16.48
N SER A 603 -4.05 4.69 16.33
CA SER A 603 -4.97 5.46 17.19
C SER A 603 -6.42 5.02 16.94
N PRO A 604 -7.25 4.88 17.99
CA PRO A 604 -8.67 4.55 17.83
C PRO A 604 -9.43 5.66 17.10
N VAL A 605 -10.62 5.34 16.57
CA VAL A 605 -11.43 6.28 15.78
C VAL A 605 -11.88 7.49 16.59
N ASP A 606 -11.68 8.68 16.05
CA ASP A 606 -12.29 9.90 16.56
C ASP A 606 -13.71 10.05 16.00
N CYS A 607 -14.71 9.87 16.86
CA CYS A 607 -16.12 9.88 16.49
C CYS A 607 -16.58 11.22 15.87
N ARG A 608 -15.82 12.32 16.02
CA ARG A 608 -16.13 13.59 15.34
C ARG A 608 -16.21 13.42 13.83
N PHE A 609 -15.31 12.62 13.26
CA PHE A 609 -15.22 12.45 11.81
C PHE A 609 -16.31 11.51 11.29
N LEU A 610 -16.88 10.65 12.14
CA LEU A 610 -17.99 9.76 11.78
C LEU A 610 -19.36 10.45 11.78
N HIS A 611 -19.48 11.69 12.28
CA HIS A 611 -20.76 12.40 12.30
C HIS A 611 -21.38 12.57 10.91
N ALA A 612 -20.58 13.01 9.93
CA ALA A 612 -21.05 13.21 8.56
C ALA A 612 -21.57 11.90 7.96
N LEU A 613 -20.85 10.80 8.20
CA LEU A 613 -21.25 9.46 7.78
C LEU A 613 -22.54 8.98 8.48
N GLY A 614 -22.66 9.24 9.78
CA GLY A 614 -23.87 8.95 10.54
C GLY A 614 -25.11 9.69 10.00
N TYR A 615 -24.99 10.99 9.73
CA TYR A 615 -26.07 11.78 9.11
C TYR A 615 -26.40 11.29 7.70
N TYR A 616 -25.39 10.96 6.90
CA TYR A 616 -25.60 10.38 5.57
C TYR A 616 -26.45 9.11 5.63
N TYR A 617 -26.18 8.18 6.54
CA TYR A 617 -27.01 6.99 6.71
C TYR A 617 -28.42 7.30 7.22
N ILE A 618 -28.56 8.25 8.14
CA ILE A 618 -29.86 8.69 8.67
C ILE A 618 -30.74 9.30 7.58
N ASP A 619 -30.19 10.23 6.80
CA ASP A 619 -30.93 10.98 5.78
C ASP A 619 -31.37 10.07 4.61
N ASN A 620 -30.58 9.04 4.31
CA ASN A 620 -30.93 8.00 3.33
C ASN A 620 -31.79 6.86 3.92
N ARG A 621 -32.19 6.95 5.19
CA ARG A 621 -32.99 5.94 5.91
C ARG A 621 -32.34 4.55 6.01
N TRP A 622 -31.02 4.46 5.93
CA TRP A 622 -30.25 3.21 6.07
C TRP A 622 -29.92 2.92 7.53
N ARG A 623 -30.95 2.54 8.28
CA ARG A 623 -30.85 2.29 9.73
C ARG A 623 -29.81 1.24 10.07
N ASP A 624 -29.79 0.12 9.34
CA ASP A 624 -28.87 -0.99 9.61
C ASP A 624 -27.40 -0.58 9.48
N ARG A 625 -27.05 0.23 8.47
CA ARG A 625 -25.68 0.75 8.30
C ARG A 625 -25.29 1.71 9.43
N ALA A 626 -26.22 2.56 9.88
CA ALA A 626 -25.99 3.45 11.02
C ALA A 626 -25.81 2.68 12.33
N HIS A 627 -26.60 1.64 12.55
CA HIS A 627 -26.50 0.74 13.70
C HIS A 627 -25.20 -0.05 13.69
N GLN A 628 -24.82 -0.59 12.53
CA GLN A 628 -23.56 -1.29 12.34
C GLN A 628 -22.36 -0.38 12.61
N LEU A 629 -22.41 0.90 12.21
CA LEU A 629 -21.36 1.88 12.49
C LEU A 629 -21.17 2.08 14.01
N VAL A 630 -22.27 2.28 14.77
CA VAL A 630 -22.20 2.41 16.24
C VAL A 630 -21.66 1.14 16.88
N ARG A 631 -22.11 -0.04 16.40
CA ARG A 631 -21.61 -1.33 16.86
C ARG A 631 -20.10 -1.46 16.65
N ARG A 632 -19.58 -1.15 15.46
CA ARG A 632 -18.14 -1.24 15.15
C ARG A 632 -17.31 -0.35 16.08
N VAL A 633 -17.78 0.88 16.37
CA VAL A 633 -17.11 1.78 17.32
C VAL A 633 -17.04 1.17 18.72
N LEU A 634 -18.15 0.61 19.22
CA LEU A 634 -18.21 0.00 20.55
C LEU A 634 -17.33 -1.26 20.66
N GLU A 635 -17.34 -2.11 19.63
CA GLU A 635 -16.51 -3.30 19.57
C GLU A 635 -15.02 -2.95 19.48
N MET A 636 -14.67 -1.89 18.74
CA MET A 636 -13.32 -1.35 18.69
C MET A 636 -12.88 -0.81 20.06
N PHE A 637 -13.71 -0.01 20.75
CA PHE A 637 -13.38 0.48 22.10
C PHE A 637 -13.16 -0.66 23.11
N TYR A 638 -13.99 -1.70 23.04
CA TYR A 638 -13.76 -2.91 23.83
C TYR A 638 -12.42 -3.57 23.48
N ALA A 639 -12.12 -3.74 22.20
CA ALA A 639 -10.85 -4.33 21.76
C ALA A 639 -9.65 -3.54 22.30
N TYR A 640 -9.65 -2.22 22.19
CA TYR A 640 -8.58 -1.35 22.70
C TYR A 640 -8.43 -1.49 24.22
N CYS A 641 -9.50 -1.29 24.99
CA CYS A 641 -9.39 -1.31 26.45
C CYS A 641 -9.11 -2.71 27.03
N VAL A 642 -9.71 -3.76 26.47
CA VAL A 642 -9.71 -5.10 27.07
C VAL A 642 -8.71 -6.03 26.40
N THR A 643 -8.65 -6.03 25.07
CA THR A 643 -7.83 -6.98 24.31
C THR A 643 -6.41 -6.44 24.12
N PHE A 644 -6.27 -5.20 23.66
CA PHE A 644 -4.98 -4.57 23.39
C PHE A 644 -4.39 -3.85 24.62
N ARG A 645 -5.25 -3.54 25.60
CA ARG A 645 -4.89 -2.79 26.83
C ARG A 645 -4.26 -1.43 26.52
N THR A 646 -4.80 -0.77 25.50
CA THR A 646 -4.40 0.56 25.04
C THR A 646 -5.43 1.60 25.47
N ASP A 647 -4.95 2.82 25.71
CA ASP A 647 -5.81 3.95 26.04
C ASP A 647 -6.58 4.44 24.80
N LEU A 648 -7.79 4.97 25.01
CA LEU A 648 -8.62 5.53 23.94
C LEU A 648 -8.18 6.95 23.55
N GLY A 649 -7.31 7.58 24.33
CA GLY A 649 -6.71 8.87 23.99
C GLY A 649 -7.70 10.03 23.92
N GLY A 650 -8.85 9.91 24.60
CA GLY A 650 -9.91 10.93 24.64
C GLY A 650 -10.82 10.96 23.41
N THR A 651 -10.69 9.99 22.49
CA THR A 651 -11.53 9.87 21.28
C THR A 651 -12.99 9.55 21.61
N GLU A 652 -13.24 8.94 22.76
CA GLU A 652 -14.56 8.58 23.31
C GLU A 652 -15.40 9.80 23.72
N LYS A 653 -14.79 10.97 23.90
CA LYS A 653 -15.49 12.21 24.28
C LYS A 653 -16.65 12.56 23.33
N TRP A 654 -16.49 12.26 22.05
CA TRP A 654 -17.48 12.57 21.02
C TRP A 654 -18.45 11.43 20.73
N PHE A 655 -18.19 10.24 21.29
CA PHE A 655 -19.06 9.08 21.14
C PHE A 655 -20.48 9.35 21.64
N SER A 656 -20.62 10.01 22.80
CA SER A 656 -21.93 10.29 23.42
C SER A 656 -22.89 11.00 22.48
N TYR A 657 -22.45 12.10 21.88
CA TYR A 657 -23.28 12.90 20.97
C TYR A 657 -23.53 12.17 19.65
N PHE A 658 -22.52 11.51 19.08
CA PHE A 658 -22.64 10.68 17.88
C PHE A 658 -23.68 9.57 18.05
N ALA A 659 -23.51 8.73 19.08
CA ALA A 659 -24.36 7.56 19.32
C ALA A 659 -25.80 7.97 19.64
N VAL A 660 -26.01 9.02 20.44
CA VAL A 660 -27.35 9.52 20.76
C VAL A 660 -28.06 10.06 19.53
N ILE A 661 -27.38 10.76 18.63
CA ILE A 661 -28.00 11.21 17.38
C ILE A 661 -28.44 10.03 16.53
N VAL A 662 -27.55 9.04 16.35
CA VAL A 662 -27.90 7.83 15.59
C VAL A 662 -29.10 7.15 16.24
N GLY A 663 -29.08 6.90 17.54
CA GLY A 663 -30.18 6.25 18.26
C GLY A 663 -31.51 7.01 18.14
N THR A 664 -31.51 8.31 18.43
CA THR A 664 -32.73 9.13 18.41
C THR A 664 -33.30 9.36 17.01
N LYS A 665 -32.48 9.28 15.95
CA LYS A 665 -32.92 9.50 14.57
C LYS A 665 -33.30 8.21 13.83
N THR A 666 -32.73 7.07 14.22
CA THR A 666 -32.95 5.78 13.53
C THR A 666 -33.94 4.86 14.23
N GLY A 667 -34.16 5.03 15.54
CA GLY A 667 -35.02 4.15 16.34
C GLY A 667 -35.91 4.89 17.35
N PRO A 668 -36.57 4.13 18.26
CA PRO A 668 -37.33 4.71 19.36
C PRO A 668 -36.40 5.47 20.31
N LEU A 669 -36.96 6.37 21.12
CA LEU A 669 -36.17 7.19 22.05
C LEU A 669 -35.42 6.33 23.09
N ASP A 670 -35.95 5.14 23.40
CA ASP A 670 -35.30 4.13 24.23
C ASP A 670 -33.89 3.75 23.75
N LEU A 671 -33.70 3.65 22.43
CA LEU A 671 -32.41 3.35 21.82
C LEU A 671 -31.41 4.50 22.09
N GLY A 672 -31.88 5.74 21.99
CA GLY A 672 -31.10 6.94 22.32
C GLY A 672 -30.69 6.97 23.79
N ILE A 673 -31.59 6.60 24.71
CA ILE A 673 -31.31 6.51 26.16
C ILE A 673 -30.31 5.39 26.45
N GLY A 674 -30.48 4.22 25.84
CA GLY A 674 -29.55 3.10 26.00
C GLY A 674 -28.14 3.42 25.49
N LEU A 675 -28.03 4.12 24.35
CA LEU A 675 -26.74 4.59 23.83
C LEU A 675 -26.14 5.72 24.67
N PHE A 676 -26.97 6.57 25.27
CA PHE A 676 -26.51 7.54 26.27
C PHE A 676 -25.91 6.83 27.50
N ALA A 677 -26.58 5.81 28.03
CA ALA A 677 -26.06 5.01 29.14
C ALA A 677 -24.75 4.28 28.79
N ALA A 678 -24.62 3.73 27.57
CA ALA A 678 -23.35 3.20 27.07
C ALA A 678 -22.24 4.27 27.04
N SER A 679 -22.59 5.50 26.66
CA SER A 679 -21.64 6.61 26.65
C SER A 679 -21.22 7.06 28.05
N LEU A 680 -22.10 6.97 29.06
CA LEU A 680 -21.74 7.23 30.46
C LEU A 680 -20.71 6.21 30.97
N ALA A 681 -20.79 4.96 30.52
CA ALA A 681 -19.81 3.93 30.88
C ALA A 681 -18.40 4.21 30.33
N LEU A 682 -18.32 4.93 29.21
CA LEU A 682 -17.09 5.25 28.49
C LEU A 682 -16.53 6.63 28.84
N SER A 683 -17.38 7.57 29.27
CA SER A 683 -17.09 9.00 29.39
C SER A 683 -16.01 9.36 30.43
N ASP A 684 -15.21 10.38 30.11
CA ASP A 684 -14.30 11.10 31.01
C ASP A 684 -15.06 12.06 31.95
N LYS A 685 -16.06 11.53 32.66
CA LYS A 685 -16.81 12.22 33.72
C LYS A 685 -17.55 13.51 33.30
N THR A 686 -17.85 13.70 32.01
CA THR A 686 -18.58 14.87 31.48
C THR A 686 -19.71 14.47 30.54
N VAL A 687 -20.84 15.17 30.59
CA VAL A 687 -21.96 14.98 29.66
C VAL A 687 -21.96 16.10 28.64
N ASN A 688 -22.06 15.74 27.35
CA ASN A 688 -22.11 16.73 26.29
C ASN A 688 -23.46 17.47 26.33
N PRO A 689 -23.48 18.82 26.44
CA PRO A 689 -24.73 19.58 26.58
C PRO A 689 -25.67 19.41 25.38
N LYS A 690 -25.13 19.10 24.18
CA LYS A 690 -25.95 18.86 22.99
C LYS A 690 -26.75 17.55 23.08
N VAL A 691 -26.32 16.58 23.90
CA VAL A 691 -27.04 15.31 24.11
C VAL A 691 -28.37 15.57 24.81
N ALA A 692 -28.36 16.42 25.84
CA ALA A 692 -29.57 16.82 26.57
C ALA A 692 -30.64 17.35 25.61
N THR A 693 -30.27 18.29 24.73
CA THR A 693 -31.18 18.88 23.74
C THR A 693 -31.73 17.84 22.76
N LYS A 694 -30.94 16.83 22.36
CA LYS A 694 -31.39 15.81 21.40
C LYS A 694 -32.35 14.80 22.01
N LEU A 695 -32.14 14.43 23.27
CA LEU A 695 -33.02 13.51 24.00
C LEU A 695 -34.33 14.18 24.42
N THR A 696 -34.32 15.48 24.76
CA THR A 696 -35.53 16.20 25.16
C THR A 696 -36.37 16.74 24.00
N ALA A 697 -35.82 16.78 22.77
CA ALA A 697 -36.52 17.31 21.59
C ALA A 697 -37.64 16.41 21.05
N LYS A 698 -37.71 15.14 21.45
CA LYS A 698 -38.75 14.20 21.04
C LYS A 698 -39.57 13.76 22.26
N ARG A 699 -40.63 14.50 22.61
CA ARG A 699 -41.46 14.22 23.81
C ARG A 699 -42.68 13.32 23.56
N ASP A 700 -42.80 12.71 22.39
CA ASP A 700 -43.95 11.86 22.02
C ASP A 700 -43.72 10.35 22.30
N SER A 701 -42.96 10.02 23.33
CA SER A 701 -42.55 8.64 23.70
C SER A 701 -43.34 8.08 24.88
N SER A 702 -43.19 6.77 25.17
CA SER A 702 -43.87 6.07 26.29
C SER A 702 -43.64 6.73 27.66
N ASP A 703 -44.59 6.56 28.58
CA ASP A 703 -44.56 7.20 29.92
C ASP A 703 -43.25 6.95 30.68
N HIS A 704 -42.68 5.73 30.57
CA HIS A 704 -41.42 5.39 31.21
C HIS A 704 -40.22 6.19 30.67
N VAL A 705 -40.23 6.57 29.39
CA VAL A 705 -39.18 7.39 28.78
C VAL A 705 -39.26 8.83 29.29
N ILE A 706 -40.48 9.36 29.40
CA ILE A 706 -40.73 10.71 29.92
C ILE A 706 -40.27 10.80 31.37
N GLU A 707 -40.56 9.78 32.19
CA GLU A 707 -40.10 9.71 33.58
C GLU A 707 -38.57 9.70 33.68
N VAL A 708 -37.88 8.88 32.89
CA VAL A 708 -36.40 8.82 32.89
C VAL A 708 -35.79 10.16 32.45
N LEU A 709 -36.35 10.80 31.42
CA LEU A 709 -35.91 12.14 31.00
C LEU A 709 -36.14 13.19 32.09
N SER A 710 -37.25 13.12 32.82
CA SER A 710 -37.52 14.03 33.93
C SER A 710 -36.51 13.88 35.06
N GLU A 711 -36.08 12.65 35.37
CA GLU A 711 -35.04 12.38 36.36
C GLU A 711 -33.66 12.86 35.87
N LEU A 712 -33.33 12.70 34.58
CA LEU A 712 -32.11 13.26 33.99
C LEU A 712 -32.09 14.80 34.04
N GLU A 713 -33.23 15.45 33.78
CA GLU A 713 -33.41 16.90 33.93
C GLU A 713 -33.22 17.34 35.39
N LYS A 714 -33.77 16.62 36.38
CA LYS A 714 -33.55 16.87 37.82
C LYS A 714 -32.08 16.74 38.23
N CYS A 715 -31.35 15.81 37.62
CA CYS A 715 -29.90 15.67 37.82
C CYS A 715 -29.08 16.82 37.18
N GLY A 716 -29.71 17.73 36.44
CA GLY A 716 -29.03 18.83 35.75
C GLY A 716 -28.10 18.37 34.64
N TRP A 717 -28.28 17.14 34.14
CA TRP A 717 -27.38 16.49 33.19
C TRP A 717 -25.92 16.36 33.67
N GLU A 718 -25.67 16.43 34.98
CA GLU A 718 -24.33 16.28 35.54
C GLU A 718 -23.95 14.81 35.71
N TYR A 719 -22.79 14.40 35.16
CA TYR A 719 -22.30 13.01 35.18
C TYR A 719 -22.38 12.35 36.57
N HIS A 720 -21.80 12.99 37.60
CA HIS A 720 -21.78 12.43 38.95
C HIS A 720 -23.15 12.37 39.60
N ARG A 721 -24.03 13.36 39.35
CA ARG A 721 -25.40 13.35 39.87
C ARG A 721 -26.25 12.25 39.25
N ILE A 722 -26.11 12.03 37.94
CA ILE A 722 -26.78 10.95 37.22
C ILE A 722 -26.38 9.59 37.82
N LEU A 723 -25.08 9.35 37.99
CA LEU A 723 -24.59 8.08 38.53
C LEU A 723 -24.96 7.84 40.00
N CYS A 724 -25.20 8.91 40.77
CA CYS A 724 -25.65 8.81 42.16
C CYS A 724 -27.18 8.78 42.30
N CYS A 725 -27.94 8.84 41.21
CA CYS A 725 -29.40 8.82 41.23
C CYS A 725 -29.89 7.37 41.24
N ASP A 726 -30.44 6.92 42.36
CA ASP A 726 -30.94 5.55 42.51
C ASP A 726 -32.15 5.27 41.60
N ALA A 727 -32.98 6.28 41.33
CA ALA A 727 -34.08 6.19 40.37
C ALA A 727 -33.64 5.92 38.93
N LEU A 728 -32.40 6.29 38.57
CA LEU A 728 -31.82 6.05 37.24
C LEU A 728 -30.95 4.78 37.21
N MET A 729 -30.29 4.44 38.32
CA MET A 729 -29.21 3.45 38.33
C MET A 729 -29.52 2.11 39.00
N LEU A 730 -30.54 2.02 39.86
CA LEU A 730 -30.99 0.76 40.47
C LEU A 730 -32.11 0.15 39.64
N GLU A 731 -32.15 -1.18 39.60
CA GLU A 731 -33.34 -1.88 39.11
C GLU A 731 -34.51 -1.71 40.08
N PRO A 732 -35.77 -1.79 39.63
CA PRO A 732 -36.94 -1.61 40.49
C PRO A 732 -36.94 -2.46 41.77
N GLN A 733 -36.47 -3.71 41.68
CA GLN A 733 -36.35 -4.61 42.84
C GLN A 733 -35.29 -4.12 43.83
N GLU A 734 -34.19 -3.53 43.35
CA GLU A 734 -33.11 -2.99 44.17
C GLU A 734 -33.49 -1.65 44.83
N ARG A 735 -34.40 -0.87 44.21
CA ARG A 735 -34.93 0.38 44.79
C ARG A 735 -35.78 0.11 46.02
N VAL A 736 -36.66 -0.89 45.96
CA VAL A 736 -37.50 -1.27 47.10
C VAL A 736 -36.64 -1.73 48.29
N THR A 737 -35.51 -2.38 48.06
CA THR A 737 -34.56 -2.73 49.13
C THR A 737 -33.79 -1.52 49.67
N ALA A 738 -33.39 -0.58 48.82
CA ALA A 738 -32.67 0.63 49.24
C ALA A 738 -33.57 1.59 50.05
N GLU A 739 -34.83 1.77 49.64
CA GLU A 739 -35.83 2.58 50.36
C GLU A 739 -36.16 1.97 51.74
N ASN A 740 -36.14 0.64 51.86
CA ASN A 740 -36.33 -0.06 53.13
C ASN A 740 -35.10 0.05 54.07
N GLU A 741 -33.88 0.11 53.54
CA GLU A 741 -32.65 0.30 54.33
C GLU A 741 -32.48 1.76 54.82
N GLU A 742 -32.80 2.77 54.00
CA GLU A 742 -32.80 4.18 54.44
C GLU A 742 -33.89 4.45 55.51
N SER A 743 -35.06 3.80 55.38
CA SER A 743 -36.13 3.88 56.37
C SER A 743 -35.78 3.19 57.70
N ALA A 744 -34.93 2.15 57.68
CA ALA A 744 -34.45 1.47 58.87
C ALA A 744 -33.31 2.25 59.59
N ALA A 745 -32.48 2.97 58.83
CA ALA A 745 -31.42 3.81 59.39
C ALA A 745 -31.95 5.08 60.10
N GLY A 746 -33.15 5.54 59.74
CA GLY A 746 -33.81 6.71 60.35
C GLY A 746 -34.58 6.45 61.65
N ALA A 747 -34.73 5.20 62.10
CA ALA A 747 -35.68 4.83 63.17
C ALA A 747 -35.07 4.41 64.52
N ASN A 748 -33.74 4.44 64.71
CA ASN A 748 -33.10 4.08 65.98
C ASN A 748 -32.37 5.25 66.62
N GLY A 749 -33.15 6.11 67.29
CA GLY A 749 -32.65 7.27 68.01
C GLY A 749 -33.56 7.75 69.15
N ALA A 750 -34.04 6.85 70.02
CA ALA A 750 -34.49 7.19 71.39
C ALA A 750 -34.71 5.89 72.20
N GLY A 751 -33.91 5.68 73.25
CA GLY A 751 -33.92 4.45 74.04
C GLY A 751 -34.87 4.44 75.24
N SER A 752 -35.05 3.25 75.83
CA SER A 752 -35.20 3.09 77.29
C SER A 752 -34.98 1.64 77.75
N ARG A 753 -33.86 1.47 78.46
CA ARG A 753 -33.45 0.56 79.55
C ARG A 753 -34.19 -0.74 79.97
N ASP A 754 -33.33 -1.75 80.18
CA ASP A 754 -33.19 -2.67 81.35
C ASP A 754 -34.18 -3.85 81.56
N HIS A 755 -33.74 -5.12 81.37
CA HIS A 755 -32.96 -5.93 82.34
C HIS A 755 -33.01 -7.48 82.08
N HIS A 756 -31.84 -8.11 82.31
CA HIS A 756 -31.57 -9.46 82.86
C HIS A 756 -31.50 -10.77 82.03
N HIS A 757 -30.24 -11.20 81.82
CA HIS A 757 -29.57 -12.47 82.20
C HIS A 757 -29.87 -13.84 81.56
N GLY A 758 -28.76 -14.51 81.20
CA GLY A 758 -28.51 -15.95 81.45
C GLY A 758 -28.29 -16.78 80.18
N ARG A 759 -27.09 -16.90 79.61
CA ARG A 759 -25.96 -17.78 79.97
C ARG A 759 -26.14 -19.27 79.63
N SER A 760 -25.24 -19.72 78.74
CA SER A 760 -24.57 -21.04 78.64
C SER A 760 -25.20 -22.23 77.90
N ALA A 761 -24.44 -22.62 76.86
CA ALA A 761 -23.73 -23.91 76.72
C ALA A 761 -24.33 -25.02 75.84
N ASN A 762 -23.65 -25.22 74.70
CA ASN A 762 -23.14 -26.46 74.11
C ASN A 762 -23.83 -27.79 74.47
N SER A 763 -24.15 -28.59 73.44
CA SER A 763 -23.32 -29.75 73.11
C SER A 763 -23.74 -30.44 71.80
N SER A 764 -22.73 -31.03 71.19
CA SER A 764 -22.57 -31.75 69.93
C SER A 764 -23.28 -33.10 69.82
N GLY A 765 -23.46 -33.58 68.58
CA GLY A 765 -22.98 -34.93 68.23
C GLY A 765 -23.84 -35.83 67.33
N ALA A 766 -23.26 -36.18 66.17
CA ALA A 766 -23.20 -37.51 65.54
C ALA A 766 -24.32 -38.03 64.60
N VAL A 767 -23.97 -37.97 63.30
CA VAL A 767 -24.02 -38.95 62.18
C VAL A 767 -24.62 -40.36 62.39
N GLY A 768 -25.40 -40.83 61.40
CA GLY A 768 -25.62 -42.26 61.13
C GLY A 768 -26.53 -42.65 59.93
N ALA A 769 -25.90 -43.03 58.81
CA ALA A 769 -26.15 -44.19 57.90
C ALA A 769 -27.43 -44.40 57.02
N THR A 770 -27.18 -44.42 55.69
CA THR A 770 -27.54 -45.39 54.61
C THR A 770 -29.00 -45.73 54.19
N GLY A 771 -29.26 -45.65 52.86
CA GLY A 771 -30.20 -46.54 52.12
C GLY A 771 -31.08 -45.87 51.04
N SER A 772 -30.95 -46.27 49.77
CA SER A 772 -31.95 -46.06 48.67
C SER A 772 -32.67 -47.40 48.37
N PRO A 773 -33.72 -47.54 47.50
CA PRO A 773 -34.43 -46.58 46.62
C PRO A 773 -36.00 -46.74 46.61
N THR A 774 -36.67 -46.06 45.66
CA THR A 774 -38.04 -46.28 45.07
C THR A 774 -39.17 -45.25 45.36
N ALA A 775 -39.40 -44.42 44.34
CA ALA A 775 -40.65 -43.94 43.71
C ALA A 775 -41.97 -43.78 44.53
N VAL A 776 -42.52 -42.55 44.54
CA VAL A 776 -43.73 -42.09 43.81
C VAL A 776 -44.38 -40.89 44.52
N ALA A 777 -44.55 -39.80 43.75
CA ALA A 777 -45.52 -38.70 43.83
C ALA A 777 -45.49 -37.68 45.00
N GLY A 778 -45.31 -36.42 44.61
CA GLY A 778 -45.78 -35.24 45.35
C GLY A 778 -44.75 -34.11 45.44
N GLU A 779 -44.42 -33.45 44.32
CA GLU A 779 -43.57 -32.26 44.34
C GLU A 779 -44.41 -31.01 44.03
N GLU A 780 -44.67 -30.23 45.08
CA GLU A 780 -45.22 -28.89 45.03
C GLU A 780 -44.21 -27.92 44.41
N HIS A 781 -44.73 -27.03 43.57
CA HIS A 781 -44.00 -25.98 42.87
C HIS A 781 -43.33 -24.97 43.82
N LEU A 782 -42.02 -24.73 43.62
CA LEU A 782 -41.36 -23.45 43.94
C LEU A 782 -40.41 -23.06 42.79
N GLY A 783 -40.72 -21.94 42.15
CA GLY A 783 -40.23 -21.52 40.85
C GLY A 783 -38.77 -21.07 40.80
N LYS A 784 -38.12 -21.43 39.69
CA LYS A 784 -36.88 -20.84 39.16
C LYS A 784 -37.16 -20.41 37.73
N ASP A 785 -37.69 -19.21 37.54
CA ASP A 785 -37.82 -18.62 36.20
C ASP A 785 -36.63 -17.69 35.92
N SER A 786 -35.76 -18.21 35.05
CA SER A 786 -34.59 -17.59 34.45
C SER A 786 -35.02 -16.59 33.36
N ILE A 787 -34.62 -15.33 33.47
CA ILE A 787 -35.00 -14.22 32.56
C ILE A 787 -34.17 -14.23 31.24
N TYR A 788 -33.77 -15.40 30.76
CA TYR A 788 -32.99 -15.54 29.51
C TYR A 788 -33.81 -16.33 28.49
N THR A 789 -34.54 -15.65 27.62
CA THR A 789 -35.19 -16.25 26.45
C THR A 789 -34.38 -16.05 25.17
N LEU A 790 -34.40 -17.09 24.33
CA LEU A 790 -33.69 -17.29 23.07
C LEU A 790 -34.17 -16.39 21.93
N ALA A 791 -33.29 -16.23 20.93
CA ALA A 791 -33.43 -15.36 19.77
C ALA A 791 -34.52 -15.80 18.79
N GLY A 792 -35.29 -14.81 18.29
CA GLY A 792 -36.10 -14.92 17.09
C GLY A 792 -37.54 -14.44 17.25
N GLN A 793 -37.77 -13.12 17.18
CA GLN A 793 -39.02 -12.48 16.73
C GLN A 793 -38.89 -10.94 16.83
N GLY A 794 -39.11 -10.23 15.72
CA GLY A 794 -39.56 -8.82 15.75
C GLY A 794 -41.10 -8.77 15.73
N PRO A 795 -41.76 -7.64 16.07
CA PRO A 795 -41.26 -6.28 16.25
C PRO A 795 -41.29 -5.79 17.72
N SER A 796 -40.42 -4.82 18.03
CA SER A 796 -40.30 -4.12 19.32
C SER A 796 -40.01 -5.00 20.53
N SER A 797 -38.72 -5.19 20.82
CA SER A 797 -38.21 -5.80 22.05
C SER A 797 -38.57 -5.04 23.33
N TYR A 798 -39.21 -3.87 23.20
CA TYR A 798 -39.68 -3.00 24.29
C TYR A 798 -41.10 -3.34 24.76
N ASN A 799 -41.84 -4.21 24.04
CA ASN A 799 -43.20 -4.62 24.39
C ASN A 799 -43.26 -5.89 25.24
N ASN A 800 -42.16 -6.28 25.90
CA ASN A 800 -42.17 -7.46 26.75
C ASN A 800 -42.95 -7.14 28.05
N PRO A 801 -44.14 -7.73 28.29
CA PRO A 801 -45.01 -7.35 29.41
C PRO A 801 -44.36 -7.57 30.79
N HIS A 802 -43.30 -8.38 30.87
CA HIS A 802 -42.53 -8.61 32.09
C HIS A 802 -41.49 -7.50 32.40
N LEU A 803 -41.17 -6.60 31.46
CA LEU A 803 -40.35 -5.40 31.70
C LEU A 803 -41.19 -4.13 31.93
N LEU A 804 -42.50 -4.18 31.66
CA LEU A 804 -43.41 -3.03 31.62
C LEU A 804 -44.11 -2.73 32.96
N SER A 805 -43.91 -3.53 34.01
CA SER A 805 -44.53 -3.26 35.31
C SER A 805 -43.71 -2.35 36.21
N ALA A 806 -42.49 -1.95 35.82
CA ALA A 806 -41.59 -1.22 36.69
C ALA A 806 -40.57 -0.37 35.91
N ARG A 807 -40.33 0.86 36.39
CA ARG A 807 -39.43 1.88 35.79
C ARG A 807 -38.01 1.32 35.49
N PRO A 808 -37.65 1.04 34.22
CA PRO A 808 -36.37 0.41 33.89
C PRO A 808 -35.18 1.30 34.27
N SER A 809 -34.06 0.70 34.69
CA SER A 809 -32.82 1.45 34.95
C SER A 809 -32.09 1.81 33.65
N LEU A 810 -31.14 2.75 33.71
CA LEU A 810 -30.21 3.05 32.61
C LEU A 810 -29.39 1.82 32.19
N ILE A 811 -29.12 0.89 33.11
CA ILE A 811 -28.43 -0.38 32.79
C ILE A 811 -29.34 -1.26 31.91
N THR A 812 -30.63 -1.33 32.20
CA THR A 812 -31.61 -2.07 31.38
C THR A 812 -31.77 -1.43 30.00
N PHE A 813 -31.90 -0.11 29.91
CA PHE A 813 -31.94 0.58 28.61
C PHE A 813 -30.69 0.32 27.76
N MET A 814 -29.50 0.38 28.39
CA MET A 814 -28.24 0.07 27.72
C MET A 814 -28.21 -1.38 27.22
N TYR A 815 -28.59 -2.35 28.03
CA TYR A 815 -28.59 -3.76 27.65
C TYR A 815 -29.50 -4.02 26.43
N VAL A 816 -30.73 -3.51 26.46
CA VAL A 816 -31.68 -3.68 25.34
C VAL A 816 -31.15 -3.01 24.08
N ALA A 817 -30.67 -1.76 24.18
CA ALA A 817 -30.11 -1.03 23.04
C ALA A 817 -28.93 -1.78 22.41
N LEU A 818 -27.97 -2.24 23.22
CA LEU A 818 -26.78 -2.93 22.72
C LEU A 818 -27.11 -4.30 22.11
N ARG A 819 -28.09 -5.01 22.67
CA ARG A 819 -28.59 -6.28 22.10
C ARG A 819 -29.27 -6.04 20.76
N ASP A 820 -30.11 -5.02 20.66
CA ASP A 820 -30.85 -4.69 19.44
C ASP A 820 -29.89 -4.23 18.31
N LEU A 821 -28.77 -3.58 18.67
CA LEU A 821 -27.66 -3.27 17.75
C LEU A 821 -26.78 -4.48 17.39
N GLY A 822 -27.01 -5.64 18.00
CA GLY A 822 -26.24 -6.87 17.79
C GLY A 822 -24.81 -6.82 18.34
N VAL A 823 -24.53 -5.98 19.34
CA VAL A 823 -23.21 -5.86 19.97
C VAL A 823 -22.84 -7.16 20.69
N ALA A 824 -21.61 -7.63 20.54
CA ALA A 824 -21.15 -8.86 21.17
C ALA A 824 -21.35 -8.86 22.70
N LYS A 825 -21.85 -9.98 23.26
CA LYS A 825 -22.17 -10.11 24.69
C LYS A 825 -21.01 -9.68 25.61
N LYS A 826 -19.78 -10.03 25.26
CA LYS A 826 -18.56 -9.62 26.00
C LYS A 826 -18.39 -8.10 26.11
N THR A 827 -18.75 -7.35 25.06
CA THR A 827 -18.69 -5.89 25.03
C THR A 827 -19.82 -5.29 25.86
N VAL A 828 -21.02 -5.91 25.82
CA VAL A 828 -22.16 -5.51 26.66
C VAL A 828 -21.85 -5.69 28.16
N ASP A 829 -21.33 -6.87 28.53
CA ASP A 829 -20.94 -7.17 29.90
C ASP A 829 -19.86 -6.20 30.40
N TRP A 830 -18.85 -5.90 29.55
CA TRP A 830 -17.82 -4.92 29.86
C TRP A 830 -18.36 -3.51 30.09
N LEU A 831 -19.25 -3.00 29.24
CA LEU A 831 -19.86 -1.68 29.42
C LEU A 831 -20.71 -1.61 30.69
N ARG A 832 -21.46 -2.68 30.99
CA ARG A 832 -22.22 -2.80 32.23
C ARG A 832 -21.29 -2.71 33.45
N ASP A 833 -20.21 -3.47 33.44
CA ASP A 833 -19.29 -3.53 34.57
C ASP A 833 -18.54 -2.19 34.73
N ARG A 834 -18.18 -1.51 33.63
CA ARG A 834 -17.65 -0.14 33.67
C ARG A 834 -18.65 0.86 34.25
N LEU A 835 -19.92 0.79 33.86
CA LEU A 835 -20.96 1.69 34.37
C LEU A 835 -21.20 1.48 35.87
N LYS A 836 -21.21 0.22 36.33
CA LYS A 836 -21.30 -0.12 37.76
C LYS A 836 -20.09 0.38 38.54
N ALA A 837 -18.88 0.20 38.01
CA ALA A 837 -17.66 0.70 38.62
C ALA A 837 -17.65 2.24 38.71
N ALA A 838 -18.07 2.93 37.65
CA ALA A 838 -18.20 4.39 37.62
C ALA A 838 -19.18 4.90 38.68
N ARG A 839 -20.31 4.20 38.88
CA ARG A 839 -21.26 4.51 39.96
C ARG A 839 -20.65 4.31 41.34
N GLN A 840 -19.95 3.21 41.56
CA GLN A 840 -19.28 2.95 42.85
C GLN A 840 -18.23 4.03 43.16
N GLU A 841 -17.44 4.44 42.16
CA GLU A 841 -16.48 5.54 42.29
C GLU A 841 -17.18 6.87 42.63
N ALA A 842 -18.28 7.20 41.95
CA ALA A 842 -19.04 8.41 42.22
C ALA A 842 -19.65 8.42 43.64
N LEU A 843 -20.20 7.29 44.09
CA LEU A 843 -20.73 7.14 45.45
C LEU A 843 -19.63 7.22 46.51
N ALA A 844 -18.44 6.66 46.25
CA ALA A 844 -17.30 6.78 47.14
C ALA A 844 -16.81 8.24 47.24
N ALA A 845 -16.74 8.96 46.12
CA ALA A 845 -16.36 10.37 46.07
C ALA A 845 -17.39 11.30 46.75
N LYS A 846 -18.68 10.91 46.75
CA LYS A 846 -19.73 11.60 47.49
C LYS A 846 -19.62 11.40 49.02
N ARG A 847 -19.05 10.27 49.47
CA ARG A 847 -18.85 9.97 50.90
C ARG A 847 -17.58 10.58 51.48
N SER A 848 -16.61 10.96 50.63
CA SER A 848 -15.33 11.57 51.05
C SER A 848 -15.32 13.10 51.02
N ARG A 849 -16.36 13.72 50.44
CA ARG A 849 -16.68 15.16 50.56
C ARG A 849 -17.76 15.33 51.60
#